data_AF-A0A7W1S6T9-F1
#
_entry.id   AF-A0A7W1S6T9-F1
#
_cell.length_a   1.000
_cell.length_b   1.000
_cell.length_c   1.000
_cell.angle_alpha   90.00
_cell.angle_beta   90.00
_cell.angle_gamma   90.00
#
_symmetry.space_group_name_H-M   'P 1'
#
loop_
_entity.id
_entity.type
_entity.pdbx_description
1 polymer ?
#
loop_
_entity_poly.entity_id
_entity_poly.type
_entity_poly.pdbx_seq_one_letter_code
_entity_poly.pdbx_strand_id
1 'polypeptide(L)'
;MAAYLIVDVDDLLQRFNSKGISLDVQELAVGLRGGAALAAGLFNADSLKAVAVANWSAHGTTGTNFQRIFRSAGYDVFDMPRRETLADALIVHYFSFDPEPVDELILATTNPDLVPLVRRVKTTRNARIRIWGAENILAGTDLANQVIFQPLESLPGIQTKNVAVYIDFENIAISLNEQGFVVNLDHLIDRFVMQAKAHGQVVKMAAYAPWGQRGSLPPLVDNTGREIADDAPSRLMLANIDPVFNLPGKNSADMRIARDVITDGSQKNAADVFIMASGDRDFNQVLNSLRANSKTVIVWGVRGSTSRQLENNPGITVEYIEDFTNLQTHQSLSVASVSDGTDVALFTPSQWSSVIIQSDRLATVMGAEVMSVHQLVEQLQDVGAVISRPRGEDLVSQAMSLGILKAISANGMIALNVNHPIVEKTRLIRDRVVVRVMNTLGVRGWEYVNYGFLLKGLAMDRDLERPGCNVSDQWRSEWIDCLVREQILVRELLPHRHNPEDLVPVIKLQPDVILPAMQIGLGDDEHEEQEAPNWAGISLSDLDTLSPETADMVRRVIVSVEQFTSFRNFTWCPLGSLHKRLRVFDTGMAFQKSVEYLKENDAATVGEYSNPQSDFLTKGISLHMNSEVCRYILGQRDIFLRLLLTMYERNIPISEANLKTADPTGNWIADFWFSLMETENILNAVPGRAGQYSLFRTHHTVNLVADAMKTK
;
A
#
# COMPACT_ATOMS: atom_id res chain seq x y z
N MET A 1 50.02 -33.24 15.43
CA MET A 1 48.59 -33.03 15.14
C MET A 1 48.54 -32.32 13.80
N ALA A 2 48.05 -32.98 12.77
CA ALA A 2 48.00 -32.43 11.42
C ALA A 2 46.70 -31.63 11.26
N ALA A 3 46.79 -30.30 11.30
CA ALA A 3 45.65 -29.39 11.19
C ALA A 3 45.76 -28.54 9.92
N TYR A 4 44.66 -28.46 9.17
CA TYR A 4 44.57 -27.74 7.90
C TYR A 4 43.47 -26.69 7.94
N LEU A 5 43.75 -25.51 7.40
CA LEU A 5 42.77 -24.48 7.07
C LEU A 5 42.82 -24.25 5.55
N ILE A 6 41.71 -24.50 4.86
CA ILE A 6 41.55 -24.19 3.44
C ILE A 6 40.55 -23.04 3.32
N VAL A 7 40.97 -21.92 2.74
CA VAL A 7 40.15 -20.72 2.56
C VAL A 7 39.85 -20.51 1.09
N ASP A 8 38.58 -20.54 0.72
CA ASP A 8 38.10 -20.16 -0.62
C ASP A 8 37.94 -18.62 -0.67
N VAL A 9 38.96 -17.94 -1.18
CA VAL A 9 39.03 -16.49 -1.13
C VAL A 9 38.05 -15.84 -2.11
N ASP A 10 37.85 -16.38 -3.33
CA ASP A 10 36.87 -15.73 -4.23
C ASP A 10 35.45 -15.89 -3.69
N ASP A 11 35.10 -17.04 -3.09
CA ASP A 11 33.76 -17.25 -2.52
C ASP A 11 33.50 -16.29 -1.35
N LEU A 12 34.45 -16.17 -0.42
CA LEU A 12 34.32 -15.26 0.72
C LEU A 12 34.23 -13.80 0.27
N LEU A 13 35.13 -13.34 -0.60
CA LEU A 13 35.12 -11.95 -1.09
C LEU A 13 33.84 -11.65 -1.87
N GLN A 14 33.39 -12.55 -2.75
CA GLN A 14 32.14 -12.39 -3.49
C GLN A 14 30.96 -12.26 -2.52
N ARG A 15 30.92 -13.07 -1.46
CA ARG A 15 29.81 -13.07 -0.51
C ARG A 15 29.79 -11.81 0.35
N PHE A 16 30.94 -11.35 0.85
CA PHE A 16 31.02 -10.10 1.58
C PHE A 16 30.63 -8.89 0.72
N ASN A 17 31.07 -8.86 -0.54
CA ASN A 17 30.66 -7.85 -1.51
C ASN A 17 29.14 -7.89 -1.77
N SER A 18 28.54 -9.08 -1.89
CA SER A 18 27.09 -9.23 -2.09
C SER A 18 26.25 -8.74 -0.90
N LYS A 19 26.83 -8.77 0.31
CA LYS A 19 26.21 -8.22 1.53
C LYS A 19 26.55 -6.75 1.78
N GLY A 20 27.32 -6.11 0.88
CA GLY A 20 27.78 -4.73 1.02
C GLY A 20 28.79 -4.51 2.15
N ILE A 21 29.39 -5.58 2.69
CA ILE A 21 30.30 -5.48 3.84
C ILE A 21 31.69 -5.09 3.32
N SER A 22 32.17 -3.90 3.70
CA SER A 22 33.56 -3.49 3.46
C SER A 22 34.50 -4.29 4.36
N LEU A 23 35.32 -5.16 3.76
CA LEU A 23 36.16 -6.10 4.48
C LEU A 23 37.64 -5.72 4.41
N ASP A 24 38.31 -5.65 5.55
CA ASP A 24 39.77 -5.61 5.59
C ASP A 24 40.32 -7.02 5.38
N VAL A 25 40.89 -7.27 4.20
CA VAL A 25 41.43 -8.58 3.81
C VAL A 25 42.62 -9.00 4.70
N GLN A 26 43.34 -8.03 5.28
CA GLN A 26 44.43 -8.33 6.21
C GLN A 26 43.90 -8.83 7.55
N GLU A 27 42.88 -8.16 8.10
CA GLU A 27 42.21 -8.64 9.31
C GLU A 27 41.54 -10.00 9.09
N LEU A 28 40.91 -10.20 7.93
CA LEU A 28 40.33 -11.50 7.57
C LEU A 28 41.39 -12.60 7.58
N ALA A 29 42.51 -12.39 6.89
CA ALA A 29 43.57 -13.40 6.78
C ALA A 29 44.13 -13.76 8.17
N VAL A 30 44.45 -12.76 9.00
CA VAL A 30 44.98 -12.96 10.35
C VAL A 30 43.93 -13.61 11.26
N GLY A 31 42.69 -13.12 11.22
CA GLY A 31 41.57 -13.59 12.03
C GLY A 31 41.20 -15.05 11.73
N LEU A 32 41.06 -15.42 10.46
CA LEU A 32 40.80 -16.80 10.05
C LEU A 32 41.90 -17.75 10.52
N ARG A 33 43.17 -17.38 10.37
CA ARG A 33 44.31 -18.22 10.77
C ARG A 33 44.38 -18.38 12.29
N GLY A 34 44.22 -17.27 13.01
CA GLY A 34 44.22 -17.26 14.48
C GLY A 34 43.06 -18.07 15.06
N GLY A 35 41.84 -17.86 14.53
CA GLY A 35 40.67 -18.64 14.90
C GLY A 35 40.84 -20.13 14.62
N ALA A 36 41.53 -20.49 13.52
CA ALA A 36 41.68 -21.87 13.10
C ALA A 36 42.68 -22.60 13.99
N ALA A 37 43.77 -21.93 14.35
CA ALA A 37 44.72 -22.43 15.32
C ALA A 37 44.06 -22.68 16.68
N LEU A 38 43.21 -21.75 17.13
CA LEU A 38 42.46 -21.89 18.38
C LEU A 38 41.42 -23.02 18.31
N ALA A 39 40.66 -23.13 17.23
CA ALA A 39 39.67 -24.18 17.02
C ALA A 39 40.30 -25.58 16.96
N ALA A 40 41.50 -25.69 16.39
CA ALA A 40 42.32 -26.89 16.34
C ALA A 40 43.05 -27.18 17.67
N GLY A 41 43.03 -26.26 18.64
CA GLY A 41 43.72 -26.41 19.92
C GLY A 41 45.25 -26.34 19.84
N LEU A 42 45.78 -25.63 18.84
CA LEU A 42 47.22 -25.48 18.63
C LEU A 42 47.80 -24.38 19.52
N PHE A 43 48.99 -24.60 20.06
CA PHE A 43 49.71 -23.60 20.86
C PHE A 43 50.29 -22.45 20.02
N ASN A 44 50.60 -22.70 18.74
CA ASN A 44 51.09 -21.70 17.78
C ASN A 44 50.41 -21.90 16.42
N ALA A 45 49.94 -20.81 15.81
CA ALA A 45 49.37 -20.76 14.46
C ALA A 45 50.35 -21.20 13.35
N ASP A 46 51.66 -21.22 13.62
CA ASP A 46 52.67 -21.75 12.67
C ASP A 46 52.61 -23.26 12.50
N SER A 47 51.98 -23.98 13.43
CA SER A 47 51.73 -25.42 13.29
C SER A 47 50.50 -25.75 12.45
N LEU A 48 49.71 -24.74 12.08
CA LEU A 48 48.55 -24.88 11.19
C LEU A 48 49.01 -24.76 9.73
N LYS A 49 48.66 -25.73 8.89
CA LYS A 49 48.83 -25.63 7.44
C LYS A 49 47.67 -24.84 6.85
N ALA A 50 47.88 -23.55 6.61
CA ALA A 50 46.86 -22.66 6.06
C ALA A 50 47.07 -22.44 4.55
N VAL A 51 46.03 -22.67 3.76
CA VAL A 51 46.03 -22.52 2.29
C VAL A 51 44.94 -21.54 1.90
N ALA A 52 45.31 -20.49 1.17
CA ALA A 52 44.39 -19.55 0.55
C ALA A 52 44.28 -19.89 -0.94
N VAL A 53 43.07 -20.14 -1.42
CA VAL A 53 42.80 -20.55 -2.80
C VAL A 53 41.92 -19.50 -3.49
N ALA A 54 42.32 -19.09 -4.69
CA ALA A 54 41.57 -18.13 -5.49
C ALA A 54 41.94 -18.26 -6.98
N ASN A 55 41.13 -17.70 -7.88
CA ASN A 55 41.61 -17.33 -9.20
C ASN A 55 42.27 -15.95 -9.10
N TRP A 56 43.54 -15.91 -8.71
CA TRP A 56 44.22 -14.65 -8.41
C TRP A 56 44.33 -13.73 -9.64
N SER A 57 44.37 -14.31 -10.83
CA SER A 57 44.41 -13.56 -12.09
C SER A 57 43.10 -12.82 -12.39
N ALA A 58 41.95 -13.34 -11.95
CA ALA A 58 40.65 -12.70 -12.13
C ALA A 58 40.53 -11.38 -11.35
N HIS A 59 41.28 -11.22 -10.26
CA HIS A 59 41.31 -10.01 -9.44
C HIS A 59 42.28 -8.94 -9.96
N GLY A 60 42.85 -9.09 -11.16
CA GLY A 60 43.73 -8.07 -11.77
C GLY A 60 44.90 -7.64 -10.86
N THR A 61 45.17 -6.33 -10.78
CA THR A 61 46.24 -5.78 -9.92
C THR A 61 45.99 -6.01 -8.43
N THR A 62 44.73 -5.98 -7.99
CA THR A 62 44.31 -6.29 -6.61
C THR A 62 44.62 -7.72 -6.20
N GLY A 63 44.59 -8.68 -7.13
CA GLY A 63 44.94 -10.08 -6.87
C GLY A 63 46.37 -10.24 -6.33
N THR A 64 47.35 -9.53 -6.90
CA THR A 64 48.73 -9.55 -6.39
C THR A 64 48.88 -8.98 -4.98
N ASN A 65 48.02 -8.01 -4.60
CA ASN A 65 48.01 -7.47 -3.25
C ASN A 65 47.44 -8.48 -2.25
N PHE A 66 46.31 -9.12 -2.58
CA PHE A 66 45.72 -10.16 -1.74
C PHE A 66 46.70 -11.33 -1.53
N GLN A 67 47.38 -11.79 -2.59
CA GLN A 67 48.41 -12.82 -2.45
C GLN A 67 49.51 -12.42 -1.46
N ARG A 68 49.95 -11.15 -1.47
CA ARG A 68 50.96 -10.66 -0.51
C ARG A 68 50.42 -10.65 0.91
N ILE A 69 49.17 -10.23 1.12
CA ILE A 69 48.51 -10.19 2.42
C ILE A 69 48.37 -11.62 3.00
N PHE A 70 47.90 -12.58 2.21
CA PHE A 70 47.77 -13.96 2.68
C PHE A 70 49.15 -14.60 2.95
N ARG A 71 50.16 -14.35 2.11
CA ARG A 71 51.54 -14.82 2.38
C ARG A 71 52.12 -14.20 3.65
N SER A 72 51.93 -12.89 3.88
CA SER A 72 52.43 -12.24 5.09
C SER A 72 51.70 -12.72 6.35
N ALA A 73 50.43 -13.09 6.21
CA ALA A 73 49.66 -13.77 7.26
C ALA A 73 50.02 -15.26 7.41
N GLY A 74 50.95 -15.80 6.62
CA GLY A 74 51.48 -17.17 6.72
C GLY A 74 50.64 -18.26 6.05
N TYR A 75 49.88 -17.91 5.03
CA TYR A 75 49.20 -18.86 4.16
C TYR A 75 50.11 -19.27 2.99
N ASP A 76 49.98 -20.52 2.58
CA ASP A 76 50.35 -20.91 1.23
C ASP A 76 49.26 -20.44 0.25
N VAL A 77 49.66 -19.90 -0.89
CA VAL A 77 48.76 -19.26 -1.84
C VAL A 77 48.68 -20.14 -3.08
N PHE A 78 47.49 -20.69 -3.32
CA PHE A 78 47.24 -21.64 -4.40
C PHE A 78 46.38 -21.00 -5.49
N ASP A 79 46.87 -20.96 -6.73
CA ASP A 79 46.14 -20.41 -7.87
C ASP A 79 45.25 -21.46 -8.51
N MET A 80 43.95 -21.15 -8.62
CA MET A 80 42.97 -22.05 -9.20
C MET A 80 42.08 -21.34 -10.24
N PRO A 81 42.47 -21.33 -11.53
CA PRO A 81 41.69 -20.69 -12.59
C PRO A 81 40.37 -21.41 -12.92
N ARG A 82 40.28 -22.72 -12.68
CA ARG A 82 39.11 -23.55 -12.99
C ARG A 82 38.57 -24.22 -11.72
N ARG A 83 37.40 -23.81 -11.23
CA ARG A 83 36.87 -24.32 -9.95
C ARG A 83 36.41 -25.77 -9.96
N GLU A 84 35.95 -26.28 -11.10
CA GLU A 84 35.39 -27.64 -11.22
C GLU A 84 36.34 -28.74 -10.71
N THR A 85 37.67 -28.52 -10.79
CA THR A 85 38.70 -29.46 -10.34
C THR A 85 39.41 -29.02 -9.06
N LEU A 86 38.84 -28.07 -8.31
CA LEU A 86 39.47 -27.45 -7.14
C LEU A 86 39.82 -28.47 -6.06
N ALA A 87 38.86 -29.30 -5.65
CA ALA A 87 39.10 -30.31 -4.64
C ALA A 87 40.16 -31.34 -5.10
N ASP A 88 40.16 -31.73 -6.38
CA ASP A 88 41.16 -32.64 -6.95
C ASP A 88 42.57 -32.05 -6.88
N ALA A 89 42.71 -30.80 -7.30
CA ALA A 89 43.99 -30.10 -7.29
C ALA A 89 44.55 -29.98 -5.87
N LEU A 90 43.71 -29.63 -4.89
CA LEU A 90 44.11 -29.55 -3.49
C LEU A 90 44.50 -30.91 -2.91
N ILE A 91 43.77 -31.98 -3.23
CA ILE A 91 44.13 -33.35 -2.80
C ILE A 91 45.50 -33.74 -3.31
N VAL A 92 45.77 -33.52 -4.61
CA VAL A 92 47.06 -33.87 -5.22
C VAL A 92 48.20 -33.07 -4.58
N HIS A 93 48.00 -31.78 -4.36
CA HIS A 93 49.07 -30.89 -3.92
C HIS A 93 49.37 -30.96 -2.42
N TYR A 94 48.34 -31.05 -1.57
CA TYR A 94 48.48 -30.89 -0.12
C TYR A 94 48.26 -32.16 0.69
N PHE A 95 47.57 -33.18 0.15
CA PHE A 95 47.13 -34.35 0.91
C PHE A 95 47.67 -35.68 0.38
N SER A 96 47.99 -35.80 -0.91
CA SER A 96 48.37 -37.09 -1.54
C SER A 96 49.76 -37.58 -1.12
N PHE A 97 50.67 -36.65 -0.82
CA PHE A 97 52.06 -36.94 -0.44
C PHE A 97 52.32 -36.74 1.06
N ASP A 98 51.30 -36.39 1.84
CA ASP A 98 51.45 -36.23 3.28
C ASP A 98 51.32 -37.59 3.98
N PRO A 99 52.37 -38.07 4.66
CA PRO A 99 52.31 -39.35 5.36
C PRO A 99 51.38 -39.32 6.58
N GLU A 100 51.08 -38.14 7.13
CA GLU A 100 50.26 -38.01 8.34
C GLU A 100 48.77 -37.83 8.00
N PRO A 101 47.88 -38.67 8.56
CA PRO A 101 46.43 -38.45 8.45
C PRO A 101 46.02 -37.17 9.17
N VAL A 102 45.01 -36.48 8.62
CA VAL A 102 44.53 -35.19 9.14
C VAL A 102 43.74 -35.37 10.44
N ASP A 103 44.09 -34.58 11.45
CA ASP A 103 43.41 -34.51 12.76
C ASP A 103 42.35 -33.41 12.81
N GLU A 104 42.58 -32.27 12.15
CA GLU A 104 41.60 -31.19 12.06
C GLU A 104 41.59 -30.63 10.64
N LEU A 105 40.42 -30.59 10.01
CA LEU A 105 40.22 -29.98 8.69
C LEU A 105 39.18 -28.86 8.79
N ILE A 106 39.60 -27.63 8.52
CA ILE A 106 38.74 -26.45 8.53
C ILE A 106 38.61 -25.93 7.10
N LEU A 107 37.39 -25.85 6.60
CA LEU A 107 37.07 -25.30 5.29
C LEU A 107 36.32 -23.98 5.46
N ALA A 108 36.92 -22.86 5.07
CA ALA A 108 36.27 -21.55 5.07
C ALA A 108 35.70 -21.27 3.67
N THR A 109 34.43 -21.62 3.49
CA THR A 109 33.71 -21.52 2.21
C THR A 109 32.21 -21.64 2.43
N THR A 110 31.45 -21.06 1.51
CA THR A 110 30.02 -21.29 1.31
C THR A 110 29.71 -21.98 -0.02
N ASN A 111 30.74 -22.41 -0.74
CA ASN A 111 30.62 -23.11 -2.01
C ASN A 111 30.74 -24.65 -1.80
N PRO A 112 29.82 -25.47 -2.36
CA PRO A 112 29.91 -26.93 -2.30
C PRO A 112 31.15 -27.53 -2.98
N ASP A 113 31.89 -26.80 -3.82
CA ASP A 113 33.04 -27.33 -4.59
C ASP A 113 34.17 -27.92 -3.74
N LEU A 114 34.29 -27.52 -2.47
CA LEU A 114 35.28 -28.05 -1.53
C LEU A 114 34.78 -29.23 -0.68
N VAL A 115 33.48 -29.54 -0.71
CA VAL A 115 32.89 -30.68 0.01
C VAL A 115 33.55 -32.02 -0.33
N PRO A 116 34.00 -32.31 -1.58
CA PRO A 116 34.71 -33.55 -1.88
C PRO A 116 35.98 -33.79 -1.03
N LEU A 117 36.61 -32.74 -0.50
CA LEU A 117 37.75 -32.87 0.43
C LEU A 117 37.35 -33.63 1.70
N VAL A 118 36.16 -33.34 2.25
CA VAL A 118 35.63 -33.99 3.46
C VAL A 118 35.57 -35.51 3.30
N ARG A 119 35.26 -36.00 2.10
CA ARG A 119 35.12 -37.44 1.83
C ARG A 119 36.43 -38.14 1.49
N ARG A 120 37.39 -37.42 0.92
CA ARG A 120 38.56 -38.02 0.22
C ARG A 120 39.87 -37.83 0.95
N VAL A 121 39.96 -36.85 1.86
CA VAL A 121 41.15 -36.63 2.68
C VAL A 121 41.25 -37.74 3.73
N LYS A 122 42.46 -38.29 3.89
CA LYS A 122 42.74 -39.33 4.87
C LYS A 122 42.76 -38.71 6.27
N THR A 123 41.82 -39.10 7.14
CA THR A 123 41.66 -38.54 8.49
C THR A 123 42.00 -39.55 9.59
N THR A 124 42.32 -39.06 10.78
CA THR A 124 42.43 -39.90 11.98
C THR A 124 41.05 -40.29 12.52
N ARG A 125 41.01 -41.30 13.40
CA ARG A 125 39.74 -41.81 13.98
C ARG A 125 38.95 -40.75 14.76
N ASN A 126 39.65 -39.77 15.34
CA ASN A 126 39.06 -38.69 16.13
C ASN A 126 39.14 -37.34 15.42
N ALA A 127 39.35 -37.35 14.10
CA ALA A 127 39.49 -36.13 13.34
C ALA A 127 38.22 -35.29 13.40
N ARG A 128 38.37 -33.98 13.44
CA ARG A 128 37.26 -33.04 13.40
C ARG A 128 37.29 -32.28 12.09
N ILE A 129 36.12 -32.17 11.47
CA ILE A 129 35.95 -31.41 10.25
C ILE A 129 35.04 -30.24 10.56
N ARG A 130 35.46 -29.02 10.22
CA ARG A 130 34.69 -27.80 10.41
C ARG A 130 34.44 -27.12 9.08
N ILE A 131 33.24 -26.57 8.94
CA ILE A 131 32.92 -25.67 7.83
C ILE A 131 32.60 -24.31 8.42
N TRP A 132 33.33 -23.31 7.95
CA TRP A 132 33.10 -21.91 8.27
C TRP A 132 32.48 -21.22 7.08
N GLY A 133 31.24 -20.77 7.24
CA GLY A 133 30.48 -20.16 6.16
C GLY A 133 29.25 -19.43 6.68
N ALA A 134 28.58 -18.67 5.82
CA ALA A 134 27.34 -17.98 6.18
C ALA A 134 26.14 -18.94 6.32
N GLU A 135 26.17 -20.07 5.61
CA GLU A 135 25.10 -21.07 5.58
C GLU A 135 25.69 -22.48 5.69
N ASN A 136 24.94 -23.37 6.35
CA ASN A 136 25.33 -24.77 6.45
C ASN A 136 25.01 -25.52 5.15
N ILE A 137 25.95 -25.47 4.20
CA ILE A 137 25.86 -26.14 2.89
C ILE A 137 25.74 -27.67 2.98
N LEU A 138 25.99 -28.27 4.14
CA LEU A 138 25.86 -29.71 4.38
C LEU A 138 24.56 -30.08 5.11
N ALA A 139 23.72 -29.12 5.47
CA ALA A 139 22.44 -29.38 6.12
C ALA A 139 21.57 -30.30 5.25
N GLY A 140 21.09 -31.41 5.82
CA GLY A 140 20.29 -32.40 5.08
C GLY A 140 21.09 -33.41 4.25
N THR A 141 22.43 -33.36 4.27
CA THR A 141 23.28 -34.40 3.66
C THR A 141 23.74 -35.43 4.69
N ASP A 142 24.22 -36.59 4.22
CA ASP A 142 24.79 -37.65 5.09
C ASP A 142 26.03 -37.18 5.87
N LEU A 143 26.64 -36.06 5.47
CA LEU A 143 27.81 -35.45 6.11
C LEU A 143 27.43 -34.47 7.22
N ALA A 144 26.15 -34.07 7.35
CA ALA A 144 25.71 -33.06 8.31
C ALA A 144 26.12 -33.40 9.76
N ASN A 145 26.04 -34.68 10.12
CA ASN A 145 26.37 -35.17 11.47
C ASN A 145 27.88 -35.40 11.69
N GLN A 146 28.69 -35.29 10.64
CA GLN A 146 30.14 -35.54 10.67
C GLN A 146 30.96 -34.26 10.65
N VAL A 147 30.31 -33.11 10.44
CA VAL A 147 30.96 -31.81 10.28
C VAL A 147 30.38 -30.82 11.28
N ILE A 148 31.26 -30.05 11.91
CA ILE A 148 30.89 -28.95 12.80
C ILE A 148 30.75 -27.69 11.94
N PHE A 149 29.52 -27.26 11.70
CA PHE A 149 29.28 -25.97 11.07
C PHE A 149 29.45 -24.85 12.09
N GLN A 150 30.19 -23.82 11.71
CA GLN A 150 30.35 -22.61 12.52
C GLN A 150 30.13 -21.38 11.62
N PRO A 151 29.17 -20.50 11.95
CA PRO A 151 28.96 -19.27 11.20
C PRO A 151 30.24 -18.44 11.16
N LEU A 152 30.61 -17.93 9.98
CA LEU A 152 31.82 -17.14 9.80
C LEU A 152 31.82 -15.88 10.69
N GLU A 153 30.64 -15.31 10.94
CA GLU A 153 30.40 -14.15 11.81
C GLU A 153 30.67 -14.44 13.30
N SER A 154 30.74 -15.71 13.71
CA SER A 154 31.04 -16.11 15.08
C SER A 154 32.55 -16.25 15.36
N LEU A 155 33.40 -16.05 14.35
CA LEU A 155 34.85 -16.24 14.47
C LEU A 155 35.51 -15.01 15.12
N PRO A 156 36.24 -15.19 16.23
CA PRO A 156 36.97 -14.09 16.86
C PRO A 156 38.05 -13.55 15.91
N GLY A 157 38.00 -12.25 15.61
CA GLY A 157 38.90 -11.59 14.66
C GLY A 157 38.22 -11.15 13.35
N ILE A 158 37.00 -11.61 13.07
CA ILE A 158 36.12 -11.03 12.04
C ILE A 158 35.14 -10.11 12.76
N GLN A 159 35.62 -8.99 13.30
CA GLN A 159 34.74 -7.99 13.91
C GLN A 159 34.00 -7.25 12.78
N THR A 160 32.73 -7.55 12.59
CA THR A 160 31.85 -6.61 11.92
C THR A 160 31.76 -5.37 12.80
N LYS A 161 32.25 -4.23 12.31
CA LYS A 161 32.18 -2.95 13.03
C LYS A 161 30.74 -2.69 13.47
N ASN A 162 30.54 -2.27 14.71
CA ASN A 162 29.22 -1.85 15.16
C ASN A 162 28.93 -0.44 14.67
N VAL A 163 27.73 -0.22 14.12
CA VAL A 163 27.30 1.05 13.55
C VAL A 163 26.15 1.62 14.36
N ALA A 164 26.29 2.88 14.79
CA ALA A 164 25.21 3.66 15.39
C ALA A 164 24.85 4.84 14.47
N VAL A 165 23.57 5.01 14.17
CA VAL A 165 23.07 6.03 13.25
C VAL A 165 22.12 6.99 13.95
N TYR A 166 22.37 8.28 13.79
CA TYR A 166 21.58 9.37 14.36
C TYR A 166 21.14 10.28 13.22
N ILE A 167 19.84 10.38 13.01
CA ILE A 167 19.24 11.07 11.87
C ILE A 167 18.52 12.30 12.39
N ASP A 168 19.02 13.48 12.05
CA ASP A 168 18.28 14.73 12.18
C ASP A 168 17.23 14.79 11.07
N PHE A 169 16.15 14.05 11.24
CA PHE A 169 15.18 13.81 10.19
C PHE A 169 14.44 15.10 9.80
N GLU A 170 14.24 16.00 10.76
CA GLU A 170 13.70 17.34 10.49
C GLU A 170 14.58 18.11 9.49
N ASN A 171 15.89 18.23 9.77
CA ASN A 171 16.82 18.94 8.89
C ASN A 171 16.94 18.27 7.52
N ILE A 172 17.04 16.94 7.48
CA ILE A 172 17.15 16.17 6.23
C ILE A 172 15.88 16.31 5.39
N ALA A 173 14.70 16.14 5.98
CA ALA A 173 13.43 16.25 5.26
C ALA A 173 13.23 17.66 4.68
N ILE A 174 13.52 18.71 5.46
CA ILE A 174 13.45 20.10 5.00
C ILE A 174 14.42 20.33 3.86
N SER A 175 15.68 19.93 4.02
CA SER A 175 16.72 20.11 2.99
C SER A 175 16.38 19.40 1.68
N LEU A 176 15.89 18.16 1.74
CA LEU A 176 15.45 17.42 0.55
C LEU A 176 14.25 18.11 -0.14
N ASN A 177 13.27 18.56 0.65
CA ASN A 177 12.10 19.23 0.10
C ASN A 177 12.44 20.60 -0.53
N GLU A 178 13.32 21.39 0.08
CA GLU A 178 13.79 22.67 -0.47
C GLU A 178 14.51 22.49 -1.81
N GLN A 179 15.16 21.35 -2.03
CA GLN A 179 15.78 21.00 -3.31
C GLN A 179 14.80 20.41 -4.34
N GLY A 180 13.52 20.32 -3.98
CA GLY A 180 12.47 19.83 -4.86
C GLY A 180 12.36 18.32 -4.91
N PHE A 181 13.00 17.58 -4.00
CA PHE A 181 12.81 16.15 -3.85
C PHE A 181 11.53 15.83 -3.08
N VAL A 182 10.95 14.68 -3.41
CA VAL A 182 9.82 14.10 -2.68
C VAL A 182 10.36 13.28 -1.52
N VAL A 183 9.91 13.62 -0.31
CA VAL A 183 10.34 12.94 0.90
C VAL A 183 9.50 11.67 1.10
N ASN A 184 9.83 10.63 0.33
CA ASN A 184 9.23 9.31 0.52
C ASN A 184 9.90 8.61 1.72
N LEU A 185 9.15 8.47 2.81
CA LEU A 185 9.67 7.94 4.07
C LEU A 185 10.06 6.47 3.95
N ASP A 186 9.24 5.62 3.31
CA ASP A 186 9.53 4.19 3.18
C ASP A 186 10.83 3.98 2.41
N HIS A 187 10.97 4.72 1.31
CA HIS A 187 12.18 4.67 0.49
C HIS A 187 13.41 5.17 1.25
N LEU A 188 13.29 6.27 2.01
CA LEU A 188 14.38 6.77 2.85
C LEU A 188 14.78 5.77 3.93
N ILE A 189 13.81 5.13 4.59
CA ILE A 189 14.06 4.08 5.60
C ILE A 189 14.88 2.94 4.98
N ASP A 190 14.42 2.39 3.86
CA ASP A 190 15.07 1.25 3.20
C ASP A 190 16.52 1.60 2.80
N ARG A 191 16.72 2.80 2.24
CA ARG A 191 18.03 3.26 1.79
C ARG A 191 18.97 3.59 2.96
N PHE A 192 18.49 4.22 4.02
CA PHE A 192 19.29 4.46 5.23
C PHE A 192 19.70 3.14 5.89
N VAL A 193 18.79 2.19 6.04
CA VAL A 193 19.13 0.88 6.62
C VAL A 193 20.14 0.14 5.75
N MET A 194 19.96 0.14 4.42
CA MET A 194 20.89 -0.48 3.48
C MET A 194 22.29 0.17 3.54
N GLN A 195 22.35 1.51 3.48
CA GLN A 195 23.61 2.24 3.53
C GLN A 195 24.32 2.06 4.88
N ALA A 196 23.59 2.11 5.99
CA ALA A 196 24.16 1.86 7.32
C ALA A 196 24.77 0.44 7.43
N LYS A 197 24.09 -0.56 6.88
CA LYS A 197 24.57 -1.95 6.85
C LYS A 197 25.85 -2.12 6.03
N ALA A 198 26.09 -1.27 5.04
CA ALA A 198 27.34 -1.30 4.27
C ALA A 198 28.57 -0.94 5.12
N HIS A 199 28.38 -0.19 6.21
CA HIS A 199 29.46 0.20 7.13
C HIS A 199 29.65 -0.75 8.31
N GLY A 200 28.76 -1.74 8.50
CA GLY A 200 28.85 -2.73 9.58
C GLY A 200 27.49 -3.15 10.16
N GLN A 201 27.51 -3.79 11.33
CA GLN A 201 26.29 -4.23 12.01
C GLN A 201 25.61 -3.05 12.69
N VAL A 202 24.40 -2.70 12.25
CA VAL A 202 23.60 -1.62 12.85
C VAL A 202 23.12 -2.05 14.24
N VAL A 203 23.70 -1.45 15.29
CA VAL A 203 23.33 -1.70 16.70
C VAL A 203 22.30 -0.70 17.20
N LYS A 204 22.25 0.49 16.59
CA LYS A 204 21.30 1.55 16.93
C LYS A 204 21.03 2.43 15.70
N MET A 205 19.78 2.78 15.49
CA MET A 205 19.37 3.79 14.50
C MET A 205 18.22 4.59 15.12
N ALA A 206 18.35 5.92 15.14
CA ALA A 206 17.37 6.81 15.73
C ALA A 206 17.11 8.02 14.83
N ALA A 207 15.84 8.40 14.68
CA ALA A 207 15.39 9.51 13.85
C ALA A 207 14.69 10.58 14.69
N TYR A 208 15.28 11.77 14.71
CA TYR A 208 14.89 12.90 15.56
C TYR A 208 14.07 13.89 14.73
N ALA A 209 12.83 14.13 15.16
CA ALA A 209 11.95 15.13 14.53
C ALA A 209 10.77 15.44 15.45
N PRO A 210 10.00 16.51 15.14
CA PRO A 210 8.75 16.85 15.83
C PRO A 210 7.60 15.92 15.40
N TRP A 211 7.82 14.62 15.53
CA TRP A 211 6.89 13.55 15.16
C TRP A 211 5.49 13.76 15.78
N GLY A 212 4.45 13.45 15.01
CA GLY A 212 3.06 13.57 15.45
C GLY A 212 2.55 15.01 15.56
N GLN A 213 3.36 16.02 15.18
CA GLN A 213 2.92 17.39 15.07
C GLN A 213 2.67 17.73 13.60
N ARG A 214 1.40 17.80 13.22
CA ARG A 214 0.98 18.12 11.86
C ARG A 214 1.61 19.44 11.38
N GLY A 215 2.11 19.45 10.14
CA GLY A 215 2.68 20.63 9.50
C GLY A 215 4.08 21.03 9.98
N SER A 216 4.70 20.24 10.89
CA SER A 216 6.04 20.49 11.42
C SER A 216 7.15 20.02 10.49
N LEU A 217 6.92 18.91 9.81
CA LEU A 217 7.79 18.37 8.77
C LEU A 217 7.22 18.69 7.38
N PRO A 218 8.07 18.68 6.34
CA PRO A 218 7.60 18.54 4.98
C PRO A 218 6.74 17.28 4.80
N PRO A 219 5.87 17.24 3.77
CA PRO A 219 5.01 16.09 3.57
C PRO A 219 5.87 14.86 3.39
N LEU A 220 5.61 13.90 4.27
CA LEU A 220 6.18 12.58 4.17
C LEU A 220 5.19 11.75 3.38
N VAL A 221 5.66 11.16 2.30
CA VAL A 221 4.83 10.27 1.48
C VAL A 221 5.30 8.82 1.60
N ASP A 222 4.42 7.88 1.30
CA ASP A 222 4.82 6.48 1.10
C ASP A 222 5.13 6.17 -0.38
N ASN A 223 5.43 4.90 -0.67
CA ASN A 223 5.67 4.42 -2.03
C ASN A 223 4.50 4.61 -3.00
N THR A 224 3.28 4.85 -2.50
CA THR A 224 2.09 5.13 -3.30
C THR A 224 1.80 6.63 -3.43
N GLY A 225 2.63 7.48 -2.82
CA GLY A 225 2.47 8.94 -2.80
C GLY A 225 1.51 9.44 -1.73
N ARG A 226 0.98 8.59 -0.85
CA ARG A 226 0.07 8.98 0.24
C ARG A 226 0.82 9.77 1.31
N GLU A 227 0.25 10.87 1.76
CA GLU A 227 0.77 11.62 2.91
C GLU A 227 0.62 10.81 4.23
N ILE A 228 1.75 10.54 4.88
CA ILE A 228 1.88 9.64 6.03
C ILE A 228 2.62 10.27 7.21
N ALA A 229 2.63 11.60 7.31
CA ALA A 229 3.31 12.31 8.41
C ALA A 229 2.85 11.83 9.81
N ASP A 230 1.57 11.53 9.96
CA ASP A 230 0.98 11.01 11.21
C ASP A 230 1.39 9.55 11.49
N ASP A 231 1.59 8.74 10.44
CA ASP A 231 1.93 7.31 10.53
C ASP A 231 3.45 7.07 10.63
N ALA A 232 4.26 8.11 10.43
CA ALA A 232 5.72 8.03 10.33
C ALA A 232 6.41 7.35 11.53
N PRO A 233 6.03 7.64 12.80
CA PRO A 233 6.68 7.00 13.95
C PRO A 233 6.48 5.48 13.99
N SER A 234 5.28 5.02 13.66
CA SER A 234 4.95 3.59 13.61
C SER A 234 5.76 2.88 12.52
N ARG A 235 5.93 3.50 11.36
CA ARG A 235 6.73 2.95 10.25
C ARG A 235 8.21 2.86 10.59
N LEU A 236 8.77 3.90 11.22
CA LEU A 236 10.15 3.89 11.71
C LEU A 236 10.38 2.77 12.72
N MET A 237 9.46 2.61 13.67
CA MET A 237 9.56 1.56 14.70
C MET A 237 9.55 0.15 14.08
N LEU A 238 8.69 -0.10 13.07
CA LEU A 238 8.65 -1.38 12.34
C LEU A 238 9.97 -1.68 11.63
N ALA A 239 10.73 -0.65 11.23
CA ALA A 239 12.05 -0.76 10.63
C ALA A 239 13.20 -0.82 11.67
N ASN A 240 12.90 -0.94 12.97
CA ASN A 240 13.85 -0.83 14.08
C ASN A 240 14.62 0.51 14.11
N ILE A 241 13.98 1.59 13.68
CA ILE A 241 14.48 2.96 13.82
C ILE A 241 13.70 3.62 14.96
N ASP A 242 14.39 4.07 15.99
CA ASP A 242 13.77 4.71 17.15
C ASP A 242 13.29 6.14 16.79
N PRO A 243 11.98 6.43 16.76
CA PRO A 243 11.48 7.77 16.50
C PRO A 243 11.59 8.62 17.77
N VAL A 244 12.51 9.57 17.77
CA VAL A 244 12.78 10.44 18.91
C VAL A 244 12.04 11.77 18.76
N PHE A 245 11.00 11.95 19.58
CA PHE A 245 10.15 13.16 19.59
C PHE A 245 10.89 14.36 20.19
N ASN A 246 11.09 15.43 19.43
CA ASN A 246 11.57 16.72 19.93
C ASN A 246 10.44 17.77 19.90
N LEU A 247 10.67 18.91 20.56
CA LEU A 247 9.77 20.07 20.43
C LEU A 247 10.14 20.85 19.16
N PRO A 248 9.19 21.40 18.38
CA PRO A 248 9.53 22.24 17.23
C PRO A 248 10.33 23.47 17.68
N GLY A 249 11.44 23.74 17.02
CA GLY A 249 12.25 24.92 17.29
C GLY A 249 13.72 24.72 16.94
N LYS A 250 14.37 25.82 16.54
CA LYS A 250 15.69 25.87 15.86
C LYS A 250 16.90 25.22 16.56
N ASN A 251 16.78 24.65 17.76
CA ASN A 251 17.93 24.06 18.51
C ASN A 251 17.56 22.86 19.41
N SER A 252 16.31 22.39 19.38
CA SER A 252 15.83 21.35 20.32
C SER A 252 16.32 19.96 19.90
N ALA A 253 16.36 19.69 18.60
CA ALA A 253 16.89 18.47 18.00
C ALA A 253 18.38 18.35 18.28
N ASP A 254 19.15 19.41 17.98
CA ASP A 254 20.60 19.40 17.99
C ASP A 254 21.18 19.09 19.36
N MET A 255 20.67 19.76 20.40
CA MET A 255 21.11 19.50 21.77
C MET A 255 20.82 18.05 22.19
N ARG A 256 19.69 17.49 21.78
CA ARG A 256 19.31 16.12 22.15
C ARG A 256 20.17 15.11 21.43
N ILE A 257 20.33 15.27 20.11
CA ILE A 257 21.20 14.43 19.28
C ILE A 257 22.63 14.47 19.82
N ALA A 258 23.19 15.67 20.05
CA ALA A 258 24.54 15.84 20.57
C ALA A 258 24.75 15.11 21.91
N ARG A 259 23.79 15.25 22.84
CA ARG A 259 23.83 14.57 24.14
C ARG A 259 23.80 13.05 24.00
N ASP A 260 22.88 12.53 23.18
CA ASP A 260 22.68 11.09 23.04
C ASP A 260 23.90 10.45 22.34
N VAL A 261 24.47 11.11 21.32
CA VAL A 261 25.70 10.68 20.63
C VAL A 261 26.92 10.65 21.56
N ILE A 262 27.15 11.70 22.35
CA ILE A 262 28.28 11.74 23.30
C ILE A 262 28.12 10.65 24.37
N THR A 263 26.89 10.48 24.88
CA THR A 263 26.58 9.48 25.91
C THR A 263 26.86 8.08 25.39
N ASP A 264 26.38 7.75 24.20
CA ASP A 264 26.56 6.43 23.59
C ASP A 264 28.02 6.20 23.15
N GLY A 265 28.69 7.24 22.63
CA GLY A 265 30.10 7.19 22.23
C GLY A 265 31.09 6.98 23.38
N SER A 266 30.69 7.30 24.61
CA SER A 266 31.53 7.18 25.81
C SER A 266 31.40 5.84 26.54
N GLN A 267 30.50 4.95 26.09
CA GLN A 267 30.29 3.64 26.72
C GLN A 267 31.40 2.63 26.39
N LYS A 268 31.64 1.66 27.29
CA LYS A 268 32.64 0.59 27.07
C LYS A 268 32.34 -0.28 25.84
N ASN A 269 31.05 -0.44 25.50
CA ASN A 269 30.59 -1.20 24.33
C ASN A 269 30.03 -0.27 23.23
N ALA A 270 30.54 0.97 23.16
CA ALA A 270 30.12 1.94 22.15
C ALA A 270 30.41 1.42 20.73
N ALA A 271 29.55 1.80 19.78
CA ALA A 271 29.74 1.52 18.36
C ALA A 271 31.13 1.96 17.85
N ASP A 272 31.62 1.33 16.79
CA ASP A 272 32.91 1.63 16.17
C ASP A 272 32.78 2.72 15.11
N VAL A 273 31.62 2.73 14.44
CA VAL A 273 31.24 3.71 13.41
C VAL A 273 30.01 4.47 13.87
N PHE A 274 30.12 5.80 13.85
CA PHE A 274 29.01 6.72 14.09
C PHE A 274 28.63 7.40 12.79
N ILE A 275 27.37 7.23 12.39
CA ILE A 275 26.79 7.91 11.24
C ILE A 275 25.87 9.01 11.76
N MET A 276 26.12 10.25 11.36
CA MET A 276 25.28 11.41 11.66
C MET A 276 24.64 11.89 10.36
N ALA A 277 23.33 11.80 10.23
CA ALA A 277 22.62 12.41 9.11
C ALA A 277 22.16 13.82 9.49
N SER A 278 22.99 14.82 9.18
CA SER A 278 22.70 16.24 9.35
C SER A 278 23.69 17.09 8.55
N GLY A 279 23.25 18.24 8.05
CA GLY A 279 24.10 19.23 7.38
C GLY A 279 24.68 20.31 8.30
N ASP A 280 24.31 20.33 9.59
CA ASP A 280 24.59 21.46 10.48
C ASP A 280 26.03 21.47 11.05
N ARG A 281 26.66 22.64 10.97
CA ARG A 281 28.00 22.88 11.52
C ARG A 281 28.06 22.75 13.04
N ASP A 282 26.93 22.92 13.73
CA ASP A 282 26.88 22.93 15.19
C ASP A 282 27.25 21.55 15.79
N PHE A 283 27.17 20.48 14.99
CA PHE A 283 27.64 19.15 15.36
C PHE A 283 29.17 18.98 15.33
N ASN A 284 29.96 19.92 14.79
CA ASN A 284 31.42 19.76 14.64
C ASN A 284 32.14 19.38 15.95
N GLN A 285 31.72 19.95 17.09
CA GLN A 285 32.34 19.64 18.39
C GLN A 285 32.08 18.18 18.79
N VAL A 286 30.87 17.67 18.54
CA VAL A 286 30.48 16.28 18.82
C VAL A 286 31.27 15.32 17.93
N LEU A 287 31.33 15.60 16.63
CA LEU A 287 32.05 14.76 15.66
C LEU A 287 33.55 14.68 16.00
N ASN A 288 34.18 15.81 16.35
CA ASN A 288 35.58 15.82 16.76
C ASN A 288 35.83 15.07 18.08
N SER A 289 34.87 15.10 19.00
CA SER A 289 34.96 14.34 20.27
C SER A 289 34.91 12.83 20.03
N LEU A 290 34.04 12.36 19.12
CA LEU A 290 34.00 10.94 18.72
C LEU A 290 35.34 10.50 18.09
N ARG A 291 35.91 11.35 17.23
CA ARG A 291 37.22 11.08 16.63
C ARG A 291 38.35 11.02 17.64
N ALA A 292 38.35 11.91 18.63
CA ALA A 292 39.32 11.88 19.72
C ALA A 292 39.27 10.56 20.49
N ASN A 293 38.11 9.92 20.56
CA ASN A 293 37.89 8.58 21.12
C ASN A 293 38.14 7.43 20.11
N SER A 294 38.88 7.70 19.03
CA SER A 294 39.24 6.72 17.98
C SER A 294 38.03 6.07 17.30
N LYS A 295 36.89 6.77 17.22
CA LYS A 295 35.71 6.31 16.48
C LYS A 295 35.74 6.78 15.02
N THR A 296 35.20 5.95 14.12
CA THR A 296 34.99 6.33 12.73
C THR A 296 33.73 7.17 12.64
N VAL A 297 33.78 8.32 11.95
CA VAL A 297 32.65 9.25 11.85
C VAL A 297 32.30 9.49 10.38
N ILE A 298 31.05 9.22 10.05
CA ILE A 298 30.46 9.43 8.72
C ILE A 298 29.32 10.44 8.87
N VAL A 299 29.24 11.40 7.96
CA VAL A 299 28.15 12.37 7.88
C VAL A 299 27.34 12.10 6.62
N TRP A 300 26.04 11.92 6.78
CA TRP A 300 25.09 11.91 5.66
C TRP A 300 24.51 13.31 5.51
N GLY A 301 24.89 13.99 4.43
CA GLY A 301 24.47 15.35 4.11
C GLY A 301 23.50 15.41 2.93
N VAL A 302 22.86 16.55 2.75
CA VAL A 302 22.15 16.91 1.52
C VAL A 302 22.98 17.97 0.78
N ARG A 303 23.20 17.77 -0.52
CA ARG A 303 24.13 18.56 -1.34
C ARG A 303 23.67 20.00 -1.48
N GLY A 304 24.45 20.96 -1.03
CA GLY A 304 24.05 22.38 -1.05
C GLY A 304 23.33 22.86 0.21
N SER A 305 22.91 21.95 1.09
CA SER A 305 22.45 22.26 2.45
C SER A 305 23.47 21.90 3.53
N THR A 306 24.51 21.13 3.17
CA THR A 306 25.61 20.73 4.07
C THR A 306 26.63 21.86 4.26
N SER A 307 27.04 22.11 5.50
CA SER A 307 28.04 23.15 5.81
C SER A 307 29.42 22.84 5.22
N ARG A 308 30.04 23.84 4.59
CA ARG A 308 31.44 23.78 4.11
C ARG A 308 32.45 23.42 5.20
N GLN A 309 32.15 23.70 6.47
CA GLN A 309 33.05 23.34 7.57
C GLN A 309 33.07 21.83 7.81
N LEU A 310 31.94 21.14 7.60
CA LEU A 310 31.86 19.68 7.63
C LEU A 310 32.56 19.10 6.40
N GLU A 311 32.25 19.60 5.21
CA GLU A 311 32.84 19.12 3.95
C GLU A 311 34.38 19.20 3.93
N ASN A 312 34.94 20.24 4.53
CA ASN A 312 36.40 20.44 4.57
C ASN A 312 37.08 19.81 5.79
N ASN A 313 36.37 19.08 6.65
CA ASN A 313 36.97 18.43 7.81
C ASN A 313 37.69 17.13 7.38
N PRO A 314 39.03 17.07 7.45
CA PRO A 314 39.83 16.04 6.78
C PRO A 314 39.79 14.65 7.42
N GLY A 315 38.94 14.40 8.42
CA GLY A 315 38.73 13.03 8.84
C GLY A 315 37.35 12.73 9.39
N ILE A 316 36.36 13.43 8.88
CA ILE A 316 35.04 12.85 8.73
C ILE A 316 34.86 12.46 7.27
N THR A 317 34.09 11.41 7.01
CA THR A 317 33.67 11.06 5.66
C THR A 317 32.29 11.65 5.43
N VAL A 318 32.10 12.40 4.33
CA VAL A 318 30.78 12.95 3.96
C VAL A 318 30.24 12.15 2.79
N GLU A 319 29.02 11.63 2.95
CA GLU A 319 28.24 10.96 1.90
C GLU A 319 26.95 11.76 1.68
N TYR A 320 26.51 11.86 0.43
CA TYR A 320 25.28 12.59 0.10
C TYR A 320 24.11 11.64 -0.01
N ILE A 321 23.00 11.99 0.64
CA ILE A 321 21.78 11.19 0.68
C ILE A 321 21.27 10.93 -0.74
N GLU A 322 21.34 11.93 -1.61
CA GLU A 322 20.90 11.86 -3.00
C GLU A 322 21.63 10.77 -3.78
N ASP A 323 22.93 10.56 -3.52
CA ASP A 323 23.78 9.64 -4.26
C ASP A 323 23.42 8.17 -4.01
N PHE A 324 22.92 7.84 -2.80
CA PHE A 324 22.50 6.47 -2.47
C PHE A 324 20.98 6.27 -2.39
N THR A 325 20.19 7.34 -2.53
CA THR A 325 18.72 7.25 -2.50
C THR A 325 18.08 7.27 -3.89
N ASN A 326 18.61 7.96 -4.90
CA ASN A 326 17.93 8.14 -6.20
C ASN A 326 16.50 8.71 -6.05
N LEU A 327 16.33 9.75 -5.22
CA LEU A 327 15.02 10.35 -4.94
C LEU A 327 14.38 10.97 -6.19
N GLN A 328 13.05 10.85 -6.28
CA GLN A 328 12.26 11.52 -7.30
C GLN A 328 12.01 12.98 -6.94
N THR A 329 11.88 13.84 -7.95
CA THR A 329 11.52 15.25 -7.77
C THR A 329 10.02 15.47 -7.91
N HIS A 330 9.48 16.52 -7.27
CA HIS A 330 8.07 16.89 -7.39
C HIS A 330 7.64 17.12 -8.86
N GLN A 331 8.56 17.60 -9.71
CA GLN A 331 8.33 17.78 -11.15
C GLN A 331 8.23 16.45 -11.91
N SER A 332 8.98 15.42 -11.52
CA SER A 332 8.91 14.12 -12.19
C SER A 332 7.57 13.40 -11.94
N LEU A 333 6.98 13.56 -10.75
CA LEU A 333 5.66 13.02 -10.43
C LEU A 333 4.53 13.75 -11.17
N SER A 334 4.62 15.07 -11.33
CA SER A 334 3.61 15.83 -12.07
C SER A 334 3.63 15.47 -13.56
N VAL A 335 4.80 15.25 -14.15
CA VAL A 335 4.92 14.83 -15.56
C VAL A 335 4.53 13.37 -15.76
N ALA A 336 4.92 12.45 -14.87
CA ALA A 336 4.55 11.03 -14.96
C ALA A 336 3.04 10.81 -14.86
N SER A 337 2.33 11.64 -14.06
CA SER A 337 0.87 11.63 -13.99
C SER A 337 0.17 12.09 -15.28
N VAL A 338 0.91 12.66 -16.25
CA VAL A 338 0.42 13.18 -17.52
C VAL A 338 0.83 12.31 -18.71
N SER A 339 1.88 11.48 -18.60
CA SER A 339 2.50 10.81 -19.75
C SER A 339 2.30 9.29 -19.89
N ASP A 340 1.92 8.54 -18.85
CA ASP A 340 1.77 7.07 -18.99
C ASP A 340 0.31 6.60 -18.95
N GLY A 341 -0.20 6.22 -20.13
CA GLY A 341 -1.48 5.56 -20.33
C GLY A 341 -1.48 4.06 -20.02
N THR A 342 -0.56 3.57 -19.18
CA THR A 342 -0.44 2.14 -18.88
C THR A 342 -0.40 1.78 -17.39
N ASP A 343 -0.18 2.72 -16.47
CA ASP A 343 -0.43 2.56 -15.04
C ASP A 343 -0.99 3.88 -14.48
N VAL A 344 -2.27 3.91 -14.16
CA VAL A 344 -2.93 5.12 -13.66
C VAL A 344 -2.46 5.39 -12.23
N ALA A 345 -1.53 6.34 -12.06
CA ALA A 345 -1.04 6.76 -10.76
C ALA A 345 -2.21 7.13 -9.81
N LEU A 346 -2.19 6.56 -8.60
CA LEU A 346 -3.21 6.78 -7.58
C LEU A 346 -3.21 8.25 -7.12
N PHE A 347 -4.37 8.90 -7.08
CA PHE A 347 -4.50 10.29 -6.66
C PHE A 347 -4.95 10.38 -5.19
N THR A 348 -4.00 10.52 -4.28
CA THR A 348 -4.22 10.63 -2.83
C THR A 348 -4.13 12.08 -2.33
N PRO A 349 -4.71 12.41 -1.16
CA PRO A 349 -4.55 13.74 -0.57
C PRO A 349 -3.08 14.06 -0.27
N SER A 350 -2.70 15.33 -0.46
CA SER A 350 -1.35 15.84 -0.16
C SER A 350 -1.42 17.27 0.40
N GLN A 351 -0.27 17.87 0.73
CA GLN A 351 -0.18 19.30 1.11
C GLN A 351 -0.84 20.25 0.10
N TRP A 352 -0.84 19.88 -1.19
CA TRP A 352 -1.51 20.66 -2.23
C TRP A 352 -3.02 20.66 -2.02
N SER A 353 -3.59 19.54 -1.58
CA SER A 353 -5.00 19.46 -1.22
C SER A 353 -5.34 20.43 -0.10
N SER A 354 -4.50 20.55 0.94
CA SER A 354 -4.66 21.55 2.01
C SER A 354 -4.60 22.98 1.47
N VAL A 355 -3.61 23.31 0.63
CA VAL A 355 -3.52 24.63 -0.01
C VAL A 355 -4.77 24.95 -0.82
N ILE A 356 -5.26 24.00 -1.62
CA ILE A 356 -6.45 24.17 -2.46
C ILE A 356 -7.71 24.35 -1.60
N ILE A 357 -7.94 23.45 -0.64
CA ILE A 357 -9.13 23.46 0.21
C ILE A 357 -9.18 24.74 1.04
N GLN A 358 -8.07 25.14 1.67
CA GLN A 358 -8.02 26.35 2.49
C GLN A 358 -8.07 27.63 1.66
N SER A 359 -7.48 27.64 0.46
CA SER A 359 -7.62 28.78 -0.45
C SER A 359 -9.08 28.97 -0.88
N ASP A 360 -9.79 27.91 -1.24
CA ASP A 360 -11.22 27.98 -1.56
C ASP A 360 -12.09 28.45 -0.38
N ARG A 361 -11.80 27.97 0.84
CA ARG A 361 -12.48 28.43 2.05
C ARG A 361 -12.25 29.93 2.30
N LEU A 362 -11.00 30.36 2.24
CA LEU A 362 -10.63 31.76 2.44
C LEU A 362 -11.28 32.67 1.38
N ALA A 363 -11.25 32.26 0.11
CA ALA A 363 -11.91 32.96 -0.99
C ALA A 363 -13.42 33.12 -0.74
N THR A 364 -14.06 32.06 -0.25
CA THR A 364 -15.50 32.07 0.08
C THR A 364 -15.82 33.00 1.23
N VAL A 365 -15.04 32.95 2.33
CA VAL A 365 -15.22 33.82 3.49
C VAL A 365 -15.01 35.30 3.12
N MET A 366 -14.03 35.58 2.26
CA MET A 366 -13.74 36.95 1.79
C MET A 366 -14.72 37.44 0.72
N GLY A 367 -15.46 36.54 0.05
CA GLY A 367 -16.24 36.87 -1.14
C GLY A 367 -15.38 37.34 -2.32
N ALA A 368 -14.13 36.86 -2.42
CA ALA A 368 -13.17 37.28 -3.42
C ALA A 368 -12.34 36.10 -3.95
N GLU A 369 -12.15 36.01 -5.27
CA GLU A 369 -11.35 34.93 -5.90
C GLU A 369 -9.83 35.09 -5.71
N VAL A 370 -9.38 36.26 -5.23
CA VAL A 370 -7.97 36.61 -5.10
C VAL A 370 -7.66 36.95 -3.65
N MET A 371 -6.53 36.44 -3.15
CA MET A 371 -6.04 36.63 -1.79
C MET A 371 -4.57 37.00 -1.79
N SER A 372 -4.06 37.56 -0.70
CA SER A 372 -2.61 37.73 -0.51
C SER A 372 -1.97 36.44 0.02
N VAL A 373 -0.66 36.28 -0.22
CA VAL A 373 0.13 35.19 0.38
C VAL A 373 0.00 35.19 1.91
N HIS A 374 0.06 36.37 2.54
CA HIS A 374 -0.04 36.52 3.99
C HIS A 374 -1.36 35.95 4.54
N GLN A 375 -2.49 36.26 3.91
CA GLN A 375 -3.79 35.74 4.33
C GLN A 375 -3.91 34.22 4.17
N LEU A 376 -3.39 33.67 3.06
CA LEU A 376 -3.40 32.21 2.86
C LEU A 376 -2.51 31.50 3.88
N VAL A 377 -1.35 32.06 4.22
CA VAL A 377 -0.45 31.51 5.23
C VAL A 377 -1.07 31.52 6.62
N GLU A 378 -1.75 32.60 7.00
CA GLU A 378 -2.48 32.65 8.27
C GLU A 378 -3.60 31.60 8.32
N GLN A 379 -4.40 31.47 7.25
CA GLN A 379 -5.43 30.44 7.15
C GLN A 379 -4.85 29.02 7.29
N LEU A 380 -3.73 28.73 6.63
CA LEU A 380 -3.05 27.43 6.72
C LEU A 380 -2.50 27.16 8.13
N GLN A 381 -2.02 28.19 8.82
CA GLN A 381 -1.53 28.09 10.18
C GLN A 381 -2.69 27.84 11.17
N ASP A 382 -3.82 28.53 10.99
CA ASP A 382 -5.00 28.41 11.85
C ASP A 382 -5.60 27.00 11.83
N VAL A 383 -5.58 26.32 10.68
CA VAL A 383 -6.02 24.91 10.57
C VAL A 383 -4.94 23.88 10.91
N GLY A 384 -3.75 24.34 11.30
CA GLY A 384 -2.60 23.47 11.62
C GLY A 384 -2.04 22.72 10.41
N ALA A 385 -2.26 23.21 9.18
CA ALA A 385 -1.60 22.67 7.99
C ALA A 385 -0.11 23.04 7.96
N VAL A 386 0.27 24.16 8.60
CA VAL A 386 1.66 24.55 8.83
C VAL A 386 1.86 25.04 10.27
N ILE A 387 3.02 24.75 10.87
CA ILE A 387 3.30 25.17 12.27
C ILE A 387 3.83 26.60 12.41
N SER A 388 4.30 27.21 11.32
CA SER A 388 4.95 28.52 11.35
C SER A 388 4.75 29.29 10.05
N ARG A 389 4.76 30.62 10.15
CA ARG A 389 4.66 31.53 9.01
C ARG A 389 5.73 31.27 7.93
N PRO A 390 7.03 31.12 8.24
CA PRO A 390 8.05 30.82 7.23
C PRO A 390 7.76 29.53 6.46
N ARG A 391 7.25 28.49 7.15
CA ARG A 391 6.87 27.23 6.50
C ARG A 391 5.68 27.41 5.57
N GLY A 392 4.69 28.21 5.96
CA GLY A 392 3.56 28.56 5.09
C GLY A 392 4.00 29.34 3.86
N GLU A 393 4.91 30.31 4.01
CA GLU A 393 5.44 31.09 2.89
C GLU A 393 6.17 30.20 1.87
N ASP A 394 7.00 29.27 2.35
CA ASP A 394 7.67 28.26 1.52
C ASP A 394 6.66 27.36 0.78
N LEU A 395 5.65 26.85 1.49
CA LEU A 395 4.60 26.01 0.91
C LEU A 395 3.83 26.74 -0.20
N VAL A 396 3.45 28.00 0.02
CA VAL A 396 2.77 28.83 -0.98
C VAL A 396 3.68 29.10 -2.19
N SER A 397 4.97 29.37 -1.96
CA SER A 397 5.96 29.58 -3.03
C SER A 397 6.13 28.33 -3.90
N GLN A 398 6.19 27.14 -3.30
CA GLN A 398 6.24 25.87 -4.04
C GLN A 398 4.95 25.62 -4.84
N ALA A 399 3.77 25.90 -4.26
CA ALA A 399 2.50 25.79 -4.97
C ALA A 399 2.41 26.76 -6.17
N MET A 400 3.03 27.94 -6.08
CA MET A 400 3.17 28.86 -7.21
C MET A 400 4.12 28.31 -8.28
N SER A 401 5.26 27.76 -7.88
CA SER A 401 6.25 27.14 -8.78
C SER A 401 5.66 25.97 -9.57
N LEU A 402 4.80 25.16 -8.93
CA LEU A 402 4.07 24.06 -9.56
C LEU A 402 2.88 24.53 -10.42
N GLY A 403 2.52 25.82 -10.37
CA GLY A 403 1.39 26.36 -11.13
C GLY A 403 0.01 26.02 -10.55
N ILE A 404 -0.05 25.55 -9.30
CA ILE A 404 -1.30 25.34 -8.54
C ILE A 404 -1.89 26.70 -8.14
N LEU A 405 -1.04 27.63 -7.73
CA LEU A 405 -1.38 29.03 -7.49
C LEU A 405 -0.79 29.91 -8.60
N LYS A 406 -1.52 30.96 -8.99
CA LYS A 406 -1.10 31.96 -9.98
C LYS A 406 -1.02 33.33 -9.34
N ALA A 407 0.06 34.07 -9.63
CA ALA A 407 0.14 35.48 -9.33
C ALA A 407 -0.76 36.27 -10.29
N ILE A 408 -1.68 37.08 -9.75
CA ILE A 408 -2.63 37.89 -10.53
C ILE A 408 -2.12 39.32 -10.74
N SER A 409 -1.32 39.84 -9.80
CA SER A 409 -0.73 41.18 -9.91
C SER A 409 0.65 41.25 -9.25
N ALA A 410 1.41 42.28 -9.58
CA ALA A 410 2.70 42.58 -8.95
C ALA A 410 2.59 42.90 -7.44
N ASN A 411 1.37 43.11 -6.92
CA ASN A 411 1.11 43.48 -5.54
C ASN A 411 1.08 42.26 -4.57
N GLY A 412 1.49 41.07 -5.03
CA GLY A 412 1.53 39.85 -4.21
C GLY A 412 0.18 39.15 -4.04
N MET A 413 -0.79 39.48 -4.91
CA MET A 413 -2.10 38.82 -4.94
C MET A 413 -2.04 37.53 -5.77
N ILE A 414 -2.60 36.46 -5.22
CA ILE A 414 -2.59 35.10 -5.74
C ILE A 414 -4.02 34.55 -5.87
N ALA A 415 -4.21 33.63 -6.82
CA ALA A 415 -5.46 32.89 -6.99
C ALA A 415 -5.16 31.43 -7.40
N LEU A 416 -6.12 30.52 -7.16
CA LEU A 416 -6.00 29.13 -7.62
C LEU A 416 -6.06 29.03 -9.15
N ASN A 417 -5.21 28.18 -9.70
CA ASN A 417 -5.27 27.81 -11.11
C ASN A 417 -6.35 26.75 -11.32
N VAL A 418 -7.56 27.17 -11.66
CA VAL A 418 -8.73 26.29 -11.84
C VAL A 418 -8.49 25.17 -12.86
N ASN A 419 -7.64 25.40 -13.87
CA ASN A 419 -7.34 24.43 -14.92
C ASN A 419 -6.21 23.45 -14.55
N HIS A 420 -5.65 23.55 -13.35
CA HIS A 420 -4.58 22.64 -12.92
C HIS A 420 -5.17 21.28 -12.51
N PRO A 421 -4.66 20.14 -13.00
CA PRO A 421 -5.26 18.81 -12.73
C PRO A 421 -5.43 18.48 -11.24
N ILE A 422 -4.45 18.84 -10.40
CA ILE A 422 -4.53 18.64 -8.93
C ILE A 422 -5.65 19.49 -8.32
N VAL A 423 -5.87 20.72 -8.81
CA VAL A 423 -6.92 21.63 -8.34
C VAL A 423 -8.29 21.06 -8.70
N GLU A 424 -8.47 20.66 -9.97
CA GLU A 424 -9.71 20.07 -10.45
C GLU A 424 -10.08 18.80 -9.67
N LYS A 425 -9.16 17.84 -9.57
CA LYS A 425 -9.41 16.58 -8.85
C LYS A 425 -9.67 16.80 -7.36
N THR A 426 -8.90 17.67 -6.69
CA THR A 426 -9.11 17.97 -5.25
C THR A 426 -10.49 18.57 -5.01
N ARG A 427 -10.88 19.57 -5.82
CA ARG A 427 -12.20 20.21 -5.72
C ARG A 427 -13.32 19.21 -5.95
N LEU A 428 -13.24 18.43 -7.03
CA LEU A 428 -14.21 17.37 -7.32
C LEU A 428 -14.41 16.43 -6.13
N ILE A 429 -13.34 15.88 -5.59
CA ILE A 429 -13.43 14.88 -4.52
C ILE A 429 -13.99 15.51 -3.25
N ARG A 430 -13.48 16.68 -2.86
CA ARG A 430 -14.04 17.46 -1.74
C ARG A 430 -15.55 17.66 -1.94
N ASP A 431 -15.97 18.15 -3.09
CA ASP A 431 -17.35 18.55 -3.35
C ASP A 431 -18.27 17.33 -3.33
N ARG A 432 -17.88 16.22 -3.97
CA ARG A 432 -18.66 14.97 -3.92
C ARG A 432 -18.81 14.42 -2.50
N VAL A 433 -17.74 14.44 -1.69
CA VAL A 433 -17.82 13.99 -0.29
C VAL A 433 -18.75 14.90 0.52
N VAL A 434 -18.60 16.22 0.39
CA VAL A 434 -19.39 17.21 1.12
C VAL A 434 -20.87 17.14 0.72
N VAL A 435 -21.19 17.10 -0.58
CA VAL A 435 -22.57 16.93 -1.08
C VAL A 435 -23.19 15.65 -0.54
N ARG A 436 -22.43 14.54 -0.51
CA ARG A 436 -22.95 13.28 0.03
C ARG A 436 -23.30 13.38 1.52
N VAL A 437 -22.46 14.05 2.30
CA VAL A 437 -22.72 14.32 3.72
C VAL A 437 -23.95 15.23 3.86
N MET A 438 -23.99 16.36 3.13
CA MET A 438 -25.10 17.32 3.16
C MET A 438 -26.44 16.67 2.80
N ASN A 439 -26.51 15.90 1.72
CA ASN A 439 -27.74 15.22 1.29
C ASN A 439 -28.20 14.21 2.34
N THR A 440 -27.28 13.54 3.04
CA THR A 440 -27.64 12.59 4.09
C THR A 440 -28.18 13.31 5.33
N LEU A 441 -27.58 14.44 5.73
CA LEU A 441 -28.03 15.22 6.88
C LEU A 441 -29.35 15.95 6.59
N GLY A 442 -29.45 16.62 5.45
CA GLY A 442 -30.59 17.45 5.05
C GLY A 442 -31.81 16.64 4.62
N VAL A 443 -31.69 15.78 3.61
CA VAL A 443 -32.84 15.07 3.00
C VAL A 443 -33.41 14.01 3.96
N ARG A 444 -32.57 13.40 4.79
CA ARG A 444 -33.02 12.34 5.72
C ARG A 444 -33.25 12.82 7.15
N GLY A 445 -32.94 14.08 7.46
CA GLY A 445 -33.02 14.62 8.82
C GLY A 445 -32.10 13.90 9.82
N TRP A 446 -30.96 13.37 9.35
CA TRP A 446 -30.01 12.66 10.21
C TRP A 446 -29.08 13.65 10.90
N GLU A 447 -28.80 13.44 12.17
CA GLU A 447 -27.86 14.27 12.94
C GLU A 447 -26.40 14.02 12.53
N TYR A 448 -26.10 12.83 12.00
CA TYR A 448 -24.77 12.41 11.58
C TYR A 448 -24.84 11.34 10.49
N VAL A 449 -23.73 11.15 9.77
CA VAL A 449 -23.56 10.09 8.78
C VAL A 449 -22.64 9.01 9.36
N ASN A 450 -23.09 7.75 9.39
CA ASN A 450 -22.21 6.65 9.79
C ASN A 450 -21.02 6.52 8.79
N TYR A 451 -19.79 6.33 9.30
CA TYR A 451 -18.59 6.28 8.46
C TYR A 451 -18.64 5.20 7.39
N GLY A 452 -19.03 3.97 7.76
CA GLY A 452 -19.16 2.85 6.82
C GLY A 452 -20.27 3.07 5.79
N PHE A 453 -21.34 3.78 6.15
CA PHE A 453 -22.38 4.19 5.21
C PHE A 453 -21.87 5.24 4.21
N LEU A 454 -21.09 6.22 4.67
CA LEU A 454 -20.47 7.23 3.81
C LEU A 454 -19.52 6.59 2.81
N LEU A 455 -18.64 5.69 3.27
CA LEU A 455 -17.74 4.94 2.39
C LEU A 455 -18.50 4.24 1.28
N LYS A 456 -19.52 3.43 1.61
CA LYS A 456 -20.34 2.72 0.61
C LYS A 456 -21.05 3.67 -0.34
N GLY A 457 -21.50 4.83 0.17
CA GLY A 457 -22.15 5.84 -0.65
C GLY A 457 -21.21 6.45 -1.69
N LEU A 458 -19.99 6.79 -1.27
CA LEU A 458 -18.95 7.31 -2.17
C LEU A 458 -18.46 6.26 -3.17
N ALA A 459 -18.46 4.97 -2.79
CA ALA A 459 -18.12 3.88 -3.70
C ALA A 459 -19.05 3.81 -4.93
N MET A 460 -20.27 4.32 -4.81
CA MET A 460 -21.30 4.32 -5.86
C MET A 460 -21.36 5.65 -6.61
N ASP A 461 -20.47 6.59 -6.32
CA ASP A 461 -20.48 7.91 -6.93
C ASP A 461 -19.73 7.89 -8.27
N ARG A 462 -20.50 7.95 -9.37
CA ARG A 462 -19.98 7.90 -10.74
C ARG A 462 -19.04 9.05 -11.08
N ASP A 463 -19.21 10.22 -10.47
CA ASP A 463 -18.31 11.36 -10.72
C ASP A 463 -16.91 11.11 -10.17
N LEU A 464 -16.78 10.21 -9.18
CA LEU A 464 -15.50 9.79 -8.62
C LEU A 464 -14.86 8.63 -9.38
N GLU A 465 -15.53 8.03 -10.37
CA GLU A 465 -14.98 7.00 -11.28
C GLU A 465 -14.02 7.63 -12.33
N ARG A 466 -13.00 8.35 -11.83
CA ARG A 466 -11.94 8.96 -12.64
C ARG A 466 -10.63 8.19 -12.49
N PRO A 467 -9.71 8.30 -13.47
CA PRO A 467 -8.38 7.72 -13.36
C PRO A 467 -7.66 8.14 -12.07
N GLY A 468 -7.35 7.15 -11.22
CA GLY A 468 -6.63 7.31 -9.95
C GLY A 468 -7.54 7.64 -8.76
N CYS A 469 -8.86 7.64 -8.94
CA CYS A 469 -9.85 7.99 -7.91
C CYS A 469 -10.77 6.80 -7.56
N ASN A 470 -11.38 6.86 -6.38
CA ASN A 470 -12.41 5.91 -5.89
C ASN A 470 -12.04 4.41 -5.95
N VAL A 471 -10.75 4.08 -5.89
CA VAL A 471 -10.27 2.72 -6.14
C VAL A 471 -10.56 1.72 -5.01
N SER A 472 -10.75 2.21 -3.78
CA SER A 472 -10.90 1.34 -2.59
C SER A 472 -11.56 2.07 -1.42
N ASP A 473 -12.00 1.29 -0.41
CA ASP A 473 -12.46 1.83 0.88
C ASP A 473 -11.36 2.64 1.57
N GLN A 474 -10.10 2.22 1.44
CA GLN A 474 -8.94 2.89 2.00
C GLN A 474 -8.73 4.28 1.38
N TRP A 475 -8.81 4.38 0.05
CA TRP A 475 -8.69 5.66 -0.66
C TRP A 475 -9.78 6.64 -0.24
N ARG A 476 -11.03 6.17 -0.10
CA ARG A 476 -12.15 7.01 0.36
C ARG A 476 -11.94 7.47 1.80
N SER A 477 -11.42 6.58 2.66
CA SER A 477 -11.10 6.88 4.05
C SER A 477 -10.06 7.99 4.16
N GLU A 478 -9.01 7.94 3.33
CA GLU A 478 -7.95 8.97 3.30
C GLU A 478 -8.47 10.35 2.92
N TRP A 479 -9.37 10.43 1.94
CA TRP A 479 -10.00 11.70 1.56
C TRP A 479 -10.96 12.21 2.63
N ILE A 480 -11.73 11.35 3.29
CA ILE A 480 -12.57 11.75 4.43
C ILE A 480 -11.69 12.28 5.57
N ASP A 481 -10.62 11.58 5.91
CA ASP A 481 -9.70 11.99 6.97
C ASP A 481 -8.97 13.29 6.61
N CYS A 482 -8.62 13.50 5.32
CA CYS A 482 -8.15 14.80 4.83
C CYS A 482 -9.17 15.90 5.10
N LEU A 483 -10.44 15.73 4.73
CA LEU A 483 -11.48 16.73 4.94
C LEU A 483 -11.79 16.98 6.42
N VAL A 484 -11.61 15.97 7.28
CA VAL A 484 -11.67 16.14 8.74
C VAL A 484 -10.50 16.99 9.23
N ARG A 485 -9.27 16.68 8.78
CA ARG A 485 -8.07 17.46 9.09
C ARG A 485 -8.15 18.90 8.58
N GLU A 486 -8.78 19.13 7.44
CA GLU A 486 -9.01 20.46 6.86
C GLU A 486 -10.18 21.23 7.50
N GLN A 487 -10.80 20.69 8.55
CA GLN A 487 -11.94 21.29 9.25
C GLN A 487 -13.15 21.55 8.34
N ILE A 488 -13.34 20.72 7.32
CA ILE A 488 -14.56 20.67 6.50
C ILE A 488 -15.57 19.73 7.14
N LEU A 489 -15.09 18.57 7.62
CA LEU A 489 -15.87 17.54 8.27
C LEU A 489 -15.46 17.39 9.73
N VAL A 490 -16.35 16.85 10.55
CA VAL A 490 -16.06 16.45 11.93
C VAL A 490 -16.23 14.94 12.04
N ARG A 491 -15.24 14.27 12.64
CA ARG A 491 -15.32 12.85 13.01
C ARG A 491 -15.55 12.73 14.51
N GLU A 492 -16.64 12.10 14.89
CA GLU A 492 -16.98 11.81 16.29
C GLU A 492 -17.14 10.30 16.48
N LEU A 493 -16.88 9.83 17.70
CA LEU A 493 -17.24 8.48 18.12
C LEU A 493 -18.53 8.59 18.94
N LEU A 494 -19.61 8.02 18.42
CA LEU A 494 -20.89 7.99 19.13
C LEU A 494 -21.24 6.56 19.52
N PRO A 495 -21.87 6.35 20.69
CA PRO A 495 -22.42 5.05 21.06
C PRO A 495 -23.34 4.53 19.96
N HIS A 496 -23.14 3.29 19.56
CA HIS A 496 -24.00 2.65 18.59
C HIS A 496 -25.41 2.58 19.16
N ARG A 497 -26.42 3.00 18.37
CA ARG A 497 -27.82 3.11 18.82
C ARG A 497 -28.39 1.81 19.42
N HIS A 498 -27.83 0.66 19.04
CA HIS A 498 -28.25 -0.66 19.52
C HIS A 498 -27.26 -1.32 20.48
N ASN A 499 -26.04 -0.81 20.62
CA ASN A 499 -25.04 -1.32 21.55
C ASN A 499 -24.22 -0.14 22.11
N PRO A 500 -24.65 0.48 23.22
CA PRO A 500 -24.02 1.70 23.73
C PRO A 500 -22.55 1.55 24.13
N GLU A 501 -22.09 0.32 24.38
CA GLU A 501 -20.69 -0.02 24.66
C GLU A 501 -19.80 0.00 23.41
N ASP A 502 -20.42 -0.06 22.22
CA ASP A 502 -19.72 -0.06 20.93
C ASP A 502 -19.74 1.34 20.33
N LEU A 503 -18.58 1.98 20.23
CA LEU A 503 -18.45 3.32 19.69
C LEU A 503 -18.28 3.26 18.17
N VAL A 504 -19.22 3.86 17.44
CA VAL A 504 -19.14 3.95 15.98
C VAL A 504 -18.63 5.31 15.51
N PRO A 505 -17.70 5.33 14.54
CA PRO A 505 -17.28 6.57 13.90
C PRO A 505 -18.41 7.14 13.04
N VAL A 506 -18.68 8.42 13.25
CA VAL A 506 -19.67 9.19 12.51
C VAL A 506 -19.05 10.47 11.97
N ILE A 507 -19.62 10.96 10.87
CA ILE A 507 -19.19 12.14 10.16
C ILE A 507 -20.32 13.18 10.17
N LYS A 508 -19.95 14.44 10.46
CA LYS A 508 -20.83 15.62 10.37
C LYS A 508 -20.13 16.69 9.54
N LEU A 509 -20.88 17.70 9.11
CA LEU A 509 -20.29 18.95 8.65
C LEU A 509 -19.74 19.74 9.85
N GLN A 510 -18.62 20.43 9.65
CA GLN A 510 -18.14 21.39 10.61
C GLN A 510 -19.18 22.52 10.78
N PRO A 511 -19.63 22.85 12.01
CA PRO A 511 -20.76 23.78 12.22
C PRO A 511 -20.59 25.16 11.57
N ASP A 512 -19.36 25.70 11.56
CA ASP A 512 -19.05 27.04 11.06
C ASP A 512 -18.44 27.03 9.65
N VAL A 513 -18.51 25.90 8.92
CA VAL A 513 -17.91 25.82 7.58
C VAL A 513 -18.75 26.59 6.56
N ILE A 514 -18.13 27.61 5.96
CA ILE A 514 -18.68 28.28 4.78
C ILE A 514 -18.07 27.60 3.55
N LEU A 515 -18.90 26.89 2.80
CA LEU A 515 -18.49 26.18 1.59
C LEU A 515 -18.70 27.06 0.37
N PRO A 516 -17.81 26.99 -0.65
CA PRO A 516 -18.02 27.70 -1.90
C PRO A 516 -19.35 27.31 -2.52
N ALA A 517 -20.01 28.25 -3.22
CA ALA A 517 -21.18 27.96 -4.02
C ALA A 517 -20.77 26.90 -5.05
N MET A 518 -21.19 25.66 -4.83
CA MET A 518 -20.83 24.55 -5.69
C MET A 518 -21.47 24.82 -7.06
N GLN A 519 -20.66 25.27 -8.03
CA GLN A 519 -21.01 25.17 -9.45
C GLN A 519 -20.97 23.68 -9.78
N ILE A 520 -22.03 23.00 -9.40
CA ILE A 520 -22.37 21.72 -9.96
C ILE A 520 -22.48 22.03 -11.45
N GLY A 521 -21.58 21.47 -12.25
CA GLY A 521 -21.91 21.15 -13.62
C GLY A 521 -23.12 20.24 -13.53
N LEU A 522 -24.30 20.86 -13.46
CA LEU A 522 -25.53 20.33 -13.99
C LEU A 522 -25.18 20.11 -15.46
N GLY A 523 -24.56 18.98 -15.77
CA GLY A 523 -24.67 18.47 -17.13
C GLY A 523 -26.11 18.06 -17.26
N ASP A 524 -26.99 19.01 -17.59
CA ASP A 524 -28.40 18.85 -17.94
C ASP A 524 -29.17 17.71 -17.22
N ASP A 525 -28.82 17.41 -15.99
CA ASP A 525 -29.73 16.82 -15.01
C ASP A 525 -30.10 17.98 -14.11
N GLU A 526 -30.92 18.86 -14.67
CA GLU A 526 -31.94 19.52 -13.89
C GLU A 526 -32.58 18.45 -12.99
N HIS A 527 -32.08 18.32 -11.76
CA HIS A 527 -32.99 18.25 -10.64
C HIS A 527 -33.69 19.61 -10.58
N GLU A 528 -34.57 19.86 -11.56
CA GLU A 528 -35.90 20.32 -11.25
C GLU A 528 -36.27 19.62 -9.94
N GLU A 529 -36.94 20.34 -9.04
CA GLU A 529 -38.08 19.70 -8.42
C GLU A 529 -38.99 19.21 -9.56
N GLN A 530 -38.62 18.12 -10.22
CA GLN A 530 -39.61 17.21 -10.73
C GLN A 530 -40.23 16.75 -9.43
N GLU A 531 -41.34 17.39 -9.08
CA GLU A 531 -42.48 16.68 -8.51
C GLU A 531 -42.28 15.22 -8.89
N ALA A 532 -42.01 14.35 -7.89
CA ALA A 532 -41.78 12.93 -8.12
C ALA A 532 -42.74 12.53 -9.24
N PRO A 533 -42.24 12.10 -10.44
CA PRO A 533 -43.07 12.04 -11.63
C PRO A 533 -44.33 11.33 -11.25
N ASN A 534 -45.46 12.03 -11.30
CA ASN A 534 -46.69 11.53 -10.71
C ASN A 534 -47.05 10.25 -11.45
N TRP A 535 -46.66 9.10 -10.90
CA TRP A 535 -46.84 7.81 -11.55
C TRP A 535 -48.30 7.40 -11.45
N ALA A 536 -49.09 8.08 -10.62
CA ALA A 536 -50.50 7.80 -10.42
C ALA A 536 -51.26 7.89 -11.75
N GLY A 537 -51.74 6.74 -12.22
CA GLY A 537 -52.52 6.65 -13.46
C GLY A 537 -51.69 6.46 -14.72
N ILE A 538 -50.35 6.38 -14.64
CA ILE A 538 -49.49 6.02 -15.77
C ILE A 538 -49.60 4.51 -16.02
N SER A 539 -50.10 4.12 -17.20
CA SER A 539 -50.19 2.71 -17.58
C SER A 539 -48.80 2.10 -17.82
N LEU A 540 -48.67 0.77 -17.71
CA LEU A 540 -47.40 0.10 -17.96
C LEU A 540 -46.87 0.35 -19.39
N SER A 541 -47.76 0.48 -20.39
CA SER A 541 -47.41 0.79 -21.78
C SER A 541 -46.87 2.21 -21.94
N ASP A 542 -47.39 3.17 -21.17
CA ASP A 542 -46.86 4.53 -21.16
C ASP A 542 -45.50 4.56 -20.47
N LEU A 543 -45.34 3.79 -19.38
CA LEU A 543 -44.07 3.63 -18.68
C LEU A 543 -42.98 3.01 -19.58
N ASP A 544 -43.32 2.04 -20.42
CA ASP A 544 -42.39 1.46 -21.41
C ASP A 544 -41.84 2.51 -22.39
N THR A 545 -42.64 3.54 -22.70
CA THR A 545 -42.24 4.62 -23.61
C THR A 545 -41.45 5.70 -22.88
N LEU A 546 -41.81 6.00 -21.63
CA LEU A 546 -41.21 7.06 -20.82
C LEU A 546 -39.89 6.65 -20.17
N SER A 547 -39.83 5.44 -19.60
CA SER A 547 -38.65 4.91 -18.94
C SER A 547 -38.61 3.37 -19.05
N PRO A 548 -38.08 2.84 -20.16
CA PRO A 548 -38.05 1.40 -20.41
C PRO A 548 -37.26 0.63 -19.33
N GLU A 549 -36.20 1.21 -18.79
CA GLU A 549 -35.41 0.59 -17.72
C GLU A 549 -36.21 0.46 -16.41
N THR A 550 -37.06 1.46 -16.11
CA THR A 550 -37.95 1.42 -14.95
C THR A 550 -39.06 0.40 -15.16
N ALA A 551 -39.65 0.33 -16.36
CA ALA A 551 -40.68 -0.66 -16.70
C ALA A 551 -40.16 -2.10 -16.58
N ASP A 552 -38.95 -2.37 -17.06
CA ASP A 552 -38.29 -3.65 -16.93
C ASP A 552 -37.98 -4.01 -15.48
N MET A 553 -37.58 -3.02 -14.67
CA MET A 553 -37.38 -3.20 -13.24
C MET A 553 -38.71 -3.48 -12.51
N VAL A 554 -39.81 -2.81 -12.88
CA VAL A 554 -41.16 -3.08 -12.36
C VAL A 554 -41.55 -4.54 -12.61
N ARG A 555 -41.33 -5.05 -13.82
CA ARG A 555 -41.57 -6.46 -14.18
C ARG A 555 -40.74 -7.41 -13.31
N ARG A 556 -39.44 -7.12 -13.14
CA ARG A 556 -38.53 -7.91 -12.30
C ARG A 556 -38.95 -7.92 -10.83
N VAL A 557 -39.33 -6.76 -10.28
CA VAL A 557 -39.80 -6.63 -8.89
C VAL A 557 -41.08 -7.44 -8.68
N ILE A 558 -42.10 -7.29 -9.54
CA ILE A 558 -43.36 -8.03 -9.39
C ILE A 558 -43.12 -9.54 -9.41
N VAL A 559 -42.39 -10.04 -10.41
CA VAL A 559 -42.17 -11.49 -10.56
C VAL A 559 -41.34 -12.04 -9.39
N SER A 560 -40.30 -11.32 -8.95
CA SER A 560 -39.44 -11.75 -7.83
C SER A 560 -40.18 -11.75 -6.49
N VAL A 561 -41.03 -10.76 -6.25
CA VAL A 561 -41.80 -10.65 -4.99
C VAL A 561 -42.89 -11.71 -4.95
N GLU A 562 -43.64 -11.92 -6.03
CA GLU A 562 -44.64 -13.00 -6.10
C GLU A 562 -43.98 -14.37 -5.91
N GLN A 563 -42.85 -14.63 -6.59
CA GLN A 563 -42.14 -15.89 -6.47
C GLN A 563 -41.66 -16.13 -5.03
N PHE A 564 -41.09 -15.11 -4.38
CA PHE A 564 -40.62 -15.21 -3.01
C PHE A 564 -41.78 -15.49 -2.03
N THR A 565 -42.86 -14.71 -2.13
CA THR A 565 -44.03 -14.79 -1.24
C THR A 565 -44.77 -16.11 -1.41
N SER A 566 -44.98 -16.54 -2.66
CA SER A 566 -45.61 -17.82 -3.02
C SER A 566 -44.79 -19.03 -2.56
N PHE A 567 -43.46 -19.03 -2.77
CA PHE A 567 -42.60 -20.16 -2.40
C PHE A 567 -42.38 -20.28 -0.88
N ARG A 568 -42.22 -19.15 -0.19
CA ARG A 568 -41.95 -19.12 1.26
C ARG A 568 -43.20 -19.04 2.12
N ASN A 569 -44.38 -18.93 1.51
CA ASN A 569 -45.66 -18.71 2.18
C ASN A 569 -45.63 -17.46 3.09
N PHE A 570 -44.99 -16.39 2.63
CA PHE A 570 -44.95 -15.08 3.29
C PHE A 570 -45.86 -14.09 2.58
N THR A 571 -46.37 -13.09 3.30
CA THR A 571 -47.19 -12.02 2.70
C THR A 571 -46.36 -10.85 2.15
N TRP A 572 -45.05 -10.82 2.40
CA TRP A 572 -44.15 -9.74 1.98
C TRP A 572 -42.74 -10.27 1.70
N CYS A 573 -41.96 -9.50 0.94
CA CYS A 573 -40.58 -9.79 0.57
C CYS A 573 -39.62 -8.72 1.15
N PRO A 574 -38.49 -9.10 1.79
CA PRO A 574 -37.51 -8.13 2.29
C PRO A 574 -36.91 -7.28 1.17
N LEU A 575 -37.11 -5.96 1.23
CA LEU A 575 -36.76 -5.03 0.16
C LEU A 575 -35.25 -5.00 -0.10
N GLY A 576 -34.43 -5.08 0.96
CA GLY A 576 -32.98 -5.13 0.84
C GLY A 576 -32.46 -6.41 0.17
N SER A 577 -33.10 -7.56 0.43
CA SER A 577 -32.73 -8.82 -0.23
C SER A 577 -33.15 -8.83 -1.69
N LEU A 578 -34.32 -8.26 -1.98
CA LEU A 578 -34.82 -8.06 -3.33
C LEU A 578 -33.88 -7.15 -4.14
N HIS A 579 -33.49 -5.99 -3.60
CA HIS A 579 -32.57 -5.06 -4.27
C HIS A 579 -31.21 -5.71 -4.51
N LYS A 580 -30.67 -6.45 -3.53
CA LYS A 580 -29.40 -7.17 -3.70
C LYS A 580 -29.45 -8.17 -4.86
N ARG A 581 -30.58 -8.87 -5.06
CA ARG A 581 -30.77 -9.80 -6.17
C ARG A 581 -30.86 -9.07 -7.51
N LEU A 582 -31.59 -7.96 -7.56
CA LEU A 582 -31.85 -7.22 -8.80
C LEU A 582 -30.80 -6.17 -9.14
N ARG A 583 -29.76 -6.01 -8.32
CA ARG A 583 -28.71 -4.98 -8.44
C ARG A 583 -28.06 -4.94 -9.82
N VAL A 584 -27.83 -6.10 -10.44
CA VAL A 584 -27.18 -6.17 -11.76
C VAL A 584 -28.02 -5.55 -12.89
N PHE A 585 -29.31 -5.31 -12.65
CA PHE A 585 -30.25 -4.70 -13.58
C PHE A 585 -30.59 -3.24 -13.19
N ASP A 586 -30.01 -2.73 -12.11
CA ASP A 586 -30.31 -1.38 -11.60
C ASP A 586 -29.36 -0.36 -12.23
N THR A 587 -29.85 0.43 -13.18
CA THR A 587 -29.08 1.45 -13.92
C THR A 587 -28.90 2.77 -13.15
N GLY A 588 -29.15 2.75 -11.84
CA GLY A 588 -28.93 3.88 -10.92
C GLY A 588 -30.11 4.08 -9.98
N MET A 589 -31.24 4.53 -10.51
CA MET A 589 -32.49 4.75 -9.76
C MET A 589 -33.65 3.86 -10.23
N ALA A 590 -33.43 2.93 -11.15
CA ALA A 590 -34.49 2.11 -11.73
C ALA A 590 -35.22 1.27 -10.67
N PHE A 591 -34.47 0.71 -9.71
CA PHE A 591 -35.08 -0.02 -8.59
C PHE A 591 -35.95 0.88 -7.72
N GLN A 592 -35.47 2.06 -7.34
CA GLN A 592 -36.24 3.00 -6.53
C GLN A 592 -37.50 3.48 -7.26
N LYS A 593 -37.35 3.94 -8.50
CA LYS A 593 -38.46 4.41 -9.34
C LYS A 593 -39.52 3.31 -9.55
N SER A 594 -39.09 2.06 -9.72
CA SER A 594 -40.03 0.93 -9.85
C SER A 594 -40.88 0.70 -8.59
N VAL A 595 -40.29 0.86 -7.40
CA VAL A 595 -41.00 0.70 -6.12
C VAL A 595 -41.96 1.87 -5.88
N GLU A 596 -41.56 3.08 -6.26
CA GLU A 596 -42.42 4.28 -6.22
C GLU A 596 -43.61 4.15 -7.18
N TYR A 597 -43.37 3.77 -8.44
CA TYR A 597 -44.40 3.50 -9.43
C TYR A 597 -45.44 2.49 -8.94
N LEU A 598 -44.98 1.38 -8.34
CA LEU A 598 -45.88 0.35 -7.80
C LEU A 598 -46.71 0.85 -6.61
N LYS A 599 -46.15 1.71 -5.78
CA LYS A 599 -46.85 2.29 -4.63
C LYS A 599 -47.91 3.30 -5.08
N GLU A 600 -47.59 4.15 -6.06
CA GLU A 600 -48.49 5.19 -6.56
C GLU A 600 -49.64 4.64 -7.42
N ASN A 601 -49.45 3.47 -8.04
CA ASN A 601 -50.49 2.76 -8.79
C ASN A 601 -51.23 1.67 -7.97
N ASP A 602 -51.14 1.75 -6.64
CA ASP A 602 -51.78 0.80 -5.69
C ASP A 602 -51.50 -0.69 -6.02
N ALA A 603 -50.33 -0.95 -6.59
CA ALA A 603 -49.87 -2.28 -6.98
C ALA A 603 -49.02 -2.94 -5.88
N ALA A 604 -48.41 -2.16 -4.99
CA ALA A 604 -47.63 -2.67 -3.88
C ALA A 604 -47.67 -1.76 -2.64
N THR A 605 -47.57 -2.37 -1.46
CA THR A 605 -47.39 -1.67 -0.19
C THR A 605 -45.98 -1.92 0.35
N VAL A 606 -45.27 -0.85 0.71
CA VAL A 606 -43.98 -0.91 1.42
C VAL A 606 -44.21 -0.61 2.89
N GLY A 607 -43.78 -1.50 3.77
CA GLY A 607 -43.98 -1.39 5.20
C GLY A 607 -42.83 -1.98 6.00
N GLU A 608 -42.91 -1.88 7.32
CA GLU A 608 -41.97 -2.50 8.25
C GLU A 608 -42.61 -3.74 8.87
N TYR A 609 -41.89 -4.86 8.81
CA TYR A 609 -42.41 -6.17 9.20
C TYR A 609 -41.45 -6.86 10.18
N SER A 610 -41.99 -7.63 11.12
CA SER A 610 -41.19 -8.40 12.07
C SER A 610 -40.35 -9.46 11.36
N ASN A 611 -39.05 -9.50 11.65
CA ASN A 611 -38.13 -10.47 11.06
C ASN A 611 -38.08 -11.75 11.94
N PRO A 612 -38.37 -12.94 11.41
CA PRO A 612 -38.29 -14.18 12.19
C PRO A 612 -36.88 -14.54 12.69
N GLN A 613 -35.85 -13.93 12.11
CA GLN A 613 -34.44 -14.21 12.39
C GLN A 613 -33.72 -13.07 13.14
N SER A 614 -34.45 -12.01 13.53
CA SER A 614 -33.87 -10.82 14.12
C SER A 614 -34.92 -10.01 14.89
N ASP A 615 -34.55 -9.43 16.03
CA ASP A 615 -35.44 -8.57 16.83
C ASP A 615 -35.77 -7.21 16.14
N PHE A 616 -35.14 -6.92 15.00
CA PHE A 616 -35.37 -5.71 14.20
C PHE A 616 -36.51 -5.87 13.18
N LEU A 617 -37.28 -4.80 13.01
CA LEU A 617 -38.21 -4.67 11.89
C LEU A 617 -37.45 -4.55 10.57
N THR A 618 -37.93 -5.27 9.56
CA THR A 618 -37.36 -5.28 8.22
C THR A 618 -38.31 -4.57 7.26
N LYS A 619 -37.78 -3.62 6.49
CA LYS A 619 -38.53 -3.01 5.38
C LYS A 619 -38.83 -4.07 4.32
N GLY A 620 -40.11 -4.23 4.04
CA GLY A 620 -40.63 -5.22 3.11
C GLY A 620 -41.56 -4.60 2.09
N ILE A 621 -41.75 -5.32 0.99
CA ILE A 621 -42.73 -5.00 -0.05
C ILE A 621 -43.74 -6.14 -0.17
N SER A 622 -45.02 -5.81 -0.25
CA SER A 622 -46.14 -6.73 -0.48
C SER A 622 -46.87 -6.30 -1.74
N LEU A 623 -47.22 -7.24 -2.61
CA LEU A 623 -47.96 -6.94 -3.85
C LEU A 623 -49.47 -7.04 -3.61
N HIS A 624 -50.23 -6.17 -4.29
CA HIS A 624 -51.68 -6.27 -4.40
C HIS A 624 -52.01 -7.07 -5.66
N MET A 625 -52.20 -8.39 -5.51
CA MET A 625 -52.37 -9.31 -6.66
C MET A 625 -53.56 -9.00 -7.58
N ASN A 626 -54.54 -8.22 -7.10
CA ASN A 626 -55.70 -7.79 -7.89
C ASN A 626 -55.43 -6.53 -8.74
N SER A 627 -54.32 -5.83 -8.50
CA SER A 627 -53.92 -4.66 -9.30
C SER A 627 -53.73 -5.05 -10.77
N GLU A 628 -54.12 -4.15 -11.67
CA GLU A 628 -54.06 -4.37 -13.12
C GLU A 628 -52.63 -4.69 -13.58
N VAL A 629 -51.64 -3.93 -13.10
CA VAL A 629 -50.22 -4.12 -13.46
C VAL A 629 -49.71 -5.48 -12.98
N CYS A 630 -50.04 -5.89 -11.75
CA CYS A 630 -49.65 -7.20 -11.23
C CYS A 630 -50.29 -8.35 -12.02
N ARG A 631 -51.60 -8.28 -12.30
CA ARG A 631 -52.31 -9.30 -13.08
C ARG A 631 -51.77 -9.40 -14.50
N TYR A 632 -51.47 -8.27 -15.12
CA TYR A 632 -50.92 -8.24 -16.47
C TYR A 632 -49.54 -8.91 -16.52
N ILE A 633 -48.59 -8.47 -15.69
CA ILE A 633 -47.21 -8.98 -15.72
C ILE A 633 -47.14 -10.47 -15.32
N LEU A 634 -47.85 -10.87 -14.26
CA LEU A 634 -47.90 -12.28 -13.85
C LEU A 634 -48.62 -13.14 -14.88
N GLY A 635 -49.65 -12.61 -15.55
CA GLY A 635 -50.30 -13.26 -16.67
C GLY A 635 -49.36 -13.49 -17.85
N GLN A 636 -48.56 -12.48 -18.23
CA GLN A 636 -47.54 -12.61 -19.27
C GLN A 636 -46.49 -13.66 -18.89
N ARG A 637 -46.01 -13.65 -17.64
CA ARG A 637 -45.10 -14.67 -17.11
C ARG A 637 -45.69 -16.08 -17.26
N ASP A 638 -46.94 -16.27 -16.86
CA ASP A 638 -47.59 -17.58 -16.90
C ASP A 638 -47.77 -18.06 -18.35
N ILE A 639 -48.14 -17.17 -19.28
CA ILE A 639 -48.20 -17.51 -20.71
C ILE A 639 -46.82 -17.93 -21.22
N PHE A 640 -45.76 -17.19 -20.88
CA PHE A 640 -44.39 -17.53 -21.26
C PHE A 640 -43.98 -18.90 -20.71
N LEU A 641 -44.27 -19.17 -19.44
CA LEU A 641 -44.00 -20.47 -18.81
C LEU A 641 -44.77 -21.63 -19.47
N ARG A 642 -46.02 -21.42 -19.90
CA ARG A 642 -46.78 -22.42 -20.66
C ARG A 642 -46.15 -22.73 -22.01
N LEU A 643 -45.58 -21.72 -22.69
CA LEU A 643 -44.83 -21.93 -23.93
C LEU A 643 -43.57 -22.76 -23.66
N LEU A 644 -42.80 -22.42 -22.63
CA LEU A 644 -41.60 -23.20 -22.24
C LEU A 644 -41.95 -24.65 -21.88
N LEU A 645 -43.04 -24.86 -21.16
CA LEU A 645 -43.56 -26.20 -20.83
C LEU A 645 -43.96 -26.98 -22.09
N THR A 646 -44.69 -26.33 -23.01
CA THR A 646 -45.09 -26.95 -24.28
C THR A 646 -43.89 -27.34 -25.14
N MET A 647 -42.88 -26.47 -25.22
CA MET A 647 -41.62 -26.77 -25.92
C MET A 647 -40.90 -27.95 -25.27
N TYR A 648 -40.81 -27.98 -23.94
CA TYR A 648 -40.21 -29.07 -23.19
C TYR A 648 -40.95 -30.40 -23.41
N GLU A 649 -42.28 -30.42 -23.31
CA GLU A 649 -43.11 -31.63 -23.52
C GLU A 649 -43.00 -32.18 -24.95
N ARG A 650 -42.80 -31.30 -25.94
CA ARG A 650 -42.59 -31.67 -27.35
C ARG A 650 -41.14 -31.96 -27.70
N ASN A 651 -40.22 -31.99 -26.72
CA ASN A 651 -38.77 -32.16 -26.91
C ASN A 651 -38.15 -31.12 -27.88
N ILE A 652 -38.72 -29.91 -27.93
CA ILE A 652 -38.17 -28.79 -28.70
C ILE A 652 -37.12 -28.08 -27.83
N PRO A 653 -35.87 -27.90 -28.30
CA PRO A 653 -34.86 -27.15 -27.58
C PRO A 653 -35.35 -25.75 -27.20
N ILE A 654 -35.21 -25.35 -25.94
CA ILE A 654 -35.58 -24.01 -25.51
C ILE A 654 -34.48 -23.04 -25.97
N SER A 655 -34.82 -22.19 -26.93
CA SER A 655 -33.99 -21.10 -27.45
C SER A 655 -34.90 -20.00 -28.00
N GLU A 656 -34.36 -18.80 -28.17
CA GLU A 656 -35.11 -17.67 -28.75
C GLU A 656 -35.68 -18.00 -30.14
N ALA A 657 -34.89 -18.65 -31.00
CA ALA A 657 -35.31 -19.02 -32.35
C ALA A 657 -36.50 -19.99 -32.34
N ASN A 658 -36.48 -20.97 -31.43
CA ASN A 658 -37.57 -21.95 -31.32
C ASN A 658 -38.80 -21.35 -30.62
N LEU A 659 -38.62 -20.39 -29.72
CA LEU A 659 -39.72 -19.64 -29.11
C LEU A 659 -40.49 -18.86 -30.19
N LYS A 660 -39.79 -18.11 -31.06
CA LYS A 660 -40.40 -17.36 -32.19
C LYS A 660 -41.14 -18.29 -33.16
N THR A 661 -40.68 -19.53 -33.31
CA THR A 661 -41.35 -20.52 -34.16
C THR A 661 -42.57 -21.13 -33.49
N ALA A 662 -42.53 -21.33 -32.16
CA ALA A 662 -43.61 -21.91 -31.38
C ALA A 662 -44.78 -20.95 -31.16
N ASP A 663 -44.51 -19.63 -31.11
CA ASP A 663 -45.52 -18.57 -31.05
C ASP A 663 -45.16 -17.42 -32.02
N PRO A 664 -45.43 -17.58 -33.33
CA PRO A 664 -45.10 -16.57 -34.34
C PRO A 664 -45.88 -15.27 -34.19
N THR A 665 -47.01 -15.31 -33.48
CA THR A 665 -47.90 -14.17 -33.24
C THR A 665 -47.59 -13.44 -31.93
N GLY A 666 -46.75 -14.02 -31.07
CA GLY A 666 -46.39 -13.45 -29.78
C GLY A 666 -45.36 -12.33 -29.91
N ASN A 667 -45.71 -11.14 -29.43
CA ASN A 667 -44.78 -10.01 -29.35
C ASN A 667 -43.97 -10.07 -28.05
N TRP A 668 -43.02 -11.01 -27.96
CA TRP A 668 -42.18 -11.22 -26.79
C TRP A 668 -40.88 -10.42 -26.87
N ILE A 669 -40.56 -9.68 -25.81
CA ILE A 669 -39.19 -9.20 -25.57
C ILE A 669 -38.37 -10.39 -25.06
N ALA A 670 -37.94 -11.24 -25.98
CA ALA A 670 -37.39 -12.56 -25.64
C ALA A 670 -36.16 -12.46 -24.72
N ASP A 671 -35.21 -11.58 -25.03
CA ASP A 671 -34.00 -11.37 -24.20
C ASP A 671 -34.33 -11.01 -22.75
N PHE A 672 -35.34 -10.15 -22.55
CA PHE A 672 -35.81 -9.79 -21.22
C PHE A 672 -36.40 -11.00 -20.48
N TRP A 673 -37.32 -11.74 -21.11
CA TRP A 673 -37.99 -12.86 -20.46
C TRP A 673 -37.05 -14.03 -20.18
N PHE A 674 -36.11 -14.33 -21.08
CA PHE A 674 -35.05 -15.31 -20.81
C PHE A 674 -34.18 -14.87 -19.64
N SER A 675 -33.71 -13.62 -19.63
CA SER A 675 -32.93 -13.06 -18.52
C SER A 675 -33.68 -13.10 -17.18
N LEU A 676 -34.96 -12.78 -17.18
CA LEU A 676 -35.81 -12.81 -15.99
C LEU A 676 -36.00 -14.25 -15.48
N MET A 677 -36.28 -15.21 -16.37
CA MET A 677 -36.44 -16.62 -15.97
C MET A 677 -35.13 -17.23 -15.46
N GLU A 678 -33.97 -16.83 -16.00
CA GLU A 678 -32.67 -17.23 -15.47
C GLU A 678 -32.43 -16.63 -14.07
N THR A 679 -32.74 -15.35 -13.89
CA THR A 679 -32.60 -14.66 -12.59
C THR A 679 -33.40 -15.36 -11.49
N GLU A 680 -34.60 -15.84 -11.84
CA GLU A 680 -35.50 -16.55 -10.93
C GLU A 680 -35.24 -18.07 -10.87
N ASN A 681 -34.14 -18.57 -11.43
CA ASN A 681 -33.75 -19.99 -11.47
C ASN A 681 -34.80 -20.93 -12.10
N ILE A 682 -35.64 -20.39 -12.99
CA ILE A 682 -36.60 -21.16 -13.79
C ILE A 682 -35.89 -21.76 -15.01
N LEU A 683 -34.96 -21.02 -15.62
CA LEU A 683 -34.13 -21.47 -16.72
C LEU A 683 -32.66 -21.54 -16.30
N ASN A 684 -31.93 -22.52 -16.84
CA ASN A 684 -30.49 -22.61 -16.72
C ASN A 684 -29.86 -22.77 -18.11
N ALA A 685 -28.81 -22.01 -18.41
CA ALA A 685 -28.05 -22.13 -19.65
C ALA A 685 -27.47 -23.55 -19.81
N VAL A 686 -27.52 -24.09 -21.02
CA VAL A 686 -26.98 -25.43 -21.32
C VAL A 686 -25.47 -25.33 -21.55
N PRO A 687 -24.63 -26.04 -20.77
CA PRO A 687 -23.18 -26.00 -20.96
C PRO A 687 -22.77 -26.38 -22.39
N GLY A 688 -21.94 -25.54 -23.02
CA GLY A 688 -21.43 -25.77 -24.38
C GLY A 688 -22.41 -25.45 -25.52
N ARG A 689 -23.59 -24.87 -25.23
CA ARG A 689 -24.56 -24.46 -26.26
C ARG A 689 -25.10 -23.06 -25.97
N ALA A 690 -24.46 -22.05 -26.55
CA ALA A 690 -24.86 -20.65 -26.40
C ALA A 690 -26.30 -20.43 -26.90
N GLY A 691 -27.11 -19.70 -26.14
CA GLY A 691 -28.51 -19.39 -26.47
C GLY A 691 -29.49 -20.56 -26.31
N GLN A 692 -29.07 -21.67 -25.69
CA GLN A 692 -29.95 -22.80 -25.37
C GLN A 692 -30.11 -22.94 -23.86
N TYR A 693 -31.36 -23.18 -23.42
CA TYR A 693 -31.75 -23.26 -22.03
C TYR A 693 -32.38 -24.59 -21.66
N SER A 694 -32.30 -24.93 -20.38
CA SER A 694 -32.99 -26.05 -19.75
C SER A 694 -34.00 -25.51 -18.74
N LEU A 695 -35.24 -26.04 -18.80
CA LEU A 695 -36.32 -25.68 -17.88
C LEU A 695 -36.21 -26.46 -16.56
N PHE A 696 -36.19 -25.77 -15.43
CA PHE A 696 -36.19 -26.40 -14.13
C PHE A 696 -37.60 -26.88 -13.74
N ARG A 697 -37.97 -28.07 -14.20
CA ARG A 697 -39.33 -28.65 -14.05
C ARG A 697 -39.85 -28.73 -12.61
N THR A 698 -38.99 -28.86 -11.61
CA THR A 698 -39.39 -28.95 -10.19
C THR A 698 -39.48 -27.60 -9.51
N HIS A 699 -39.25 -26.51 -10.24
CA HIS A 699 -39.36 -25.16 -9.72
C HIS A 699 -40.81 -24.85 -9.28
N HIS A 700 -40.99 -24.19 -8.13
CA HIS A 700 -42.29 -23.92 -7.51
C HIS A 700 -43.30 -23.26 -8.47
N THR A 701 -42.91 -22.13 -9.07
CA THR A 701 -43.75 -21.39 -10.04
C THR A 701 -44.09 -22.24 -11.27
N VAL A 702 -43.17 -23.09 -11.73
CA VAL A 702 -43.39 -23.96 -12.89
C VAL A 702 -44.44 -25.03 -12.57
N ASN A 703 -44.37 -25.63 -11.37
CA ASN A 703 -45.38 -26.59 -10.91
C ASN A 703 -46.78 -25.96 -10.79
N LEU A 704 -46.87 -24.74 -10.21
CA LEU A 704 -48.14 -24.02 -10.09
C LEU A 704 -48.78 -23.76 -11.47
N VAL A 705 -47.99 -23.30 -12.44
CA VAL A 705 -48.49 -23.05 -13.80
C VAL A 705 -48.85 -24.36 -14.51
N ALA A 706 -48.05 -25.43 -14.34
CA ALA A 706 -48.32 -26.74 -14.93
C ALA A 706 -49.60 -27.38 -14.36
N ASP A 707 -49.87 -27.25 -13.07
CA ASP A 707 -51.08 -27.78 -12.46
C ASP A 707 -52.33 -26.98 -12.88
N ALA A 708 -52.18 -25.66 -13.04
CA ALA A 708 -53.22 -24.79 -13.60
C ALA A 708 -53.55 -25.11 -15.08
N MET A 709 -52.60 -25.69 -15.84
CA MET A 709 -52.86 -26.20 -17.19
C MET A 709 -53.68 -27.49 -17.19
N LYS A 710 -53.58 -28.33 -16.16
CA LYS A 710 -54.33 -29.60 -16.05
C LYS A 710 -55.78 -29.40 -15.56
N THR A 711 -56.06 -28.27 -14.92
CA THR A 711 -57.38 -27.94 -14.36
C THR A 711 -58.29 -27.18 -15.35
N LYS A 712 -57.79 -26.86 -16.54
CA LYS A 712 -58.55 -26.37 -17.69
C LYS A 712 -58.67 -27.47 -18.73
#